data_AF-A0A0Q6MC09-F1
#
_entry.id   AF-A0A0Q6MC09-F1
#
_cell.length_a   1.000
_cell.length_b   1.000
_cell.length_c   1.000
_cell.angle_alpha   90.00
_cell.angle_beta   90.00
_cell.angle_gamma   90.00
#
_symmetry.space_group_name_H-M   'P 1'
#
loop_
_entity.id
_entity.type
_entity.pdbx_description
1 polymer ?
#
loop_
_entity_poly.entity_id
_entity_poly.type
_entity_poly.pdbx_seq_one_letter_code
_entity_poly.pdbx_strand_id
1 'polypeptide(L)'
;MVGLFIAAGRRALVIVGLLLAGNAAVADSTDLATQPLGIATSAPRPNILFVLDNSNSMDTAYMPDTAFNGSGKAEYVRNILYNTLAYDPGVTYLISPKGNAAGDYWESMTRANTAGWTKVRRNGFSSFASTYNIVSDAYYFKSTFSGGVETRTQVTLKSGLTYPKASTRTDCADSACTYDEEMTNYTNWYSYYRLRMLAMKSGLSLSFAGLGSNVRLGLMAIDSADNGILDFVNITDFDSTQKELWYKTLHAIVPKQHGDTPLRPALSIAGRYFAGKVSTINGESARDPMQYSCQRNYTLLSTDGYWTVAQGTKVDGSTLVGDQDANLSRPYFDGTATSDTLADVAQYYYSTDLRDDARGIQNMVTYTIGLGAAGKMKYRSDYATASSGDYFDVANGTPADAAQGICAWQTGSGPCNWPVPVAEQPTAVDDLWHAAVNGHGAYYSAANAADLKAGVASFIKSVEVSSAAQATSTSSAANFSAGTQNYLFSSRFCSLKWFGELARYAVDAATGTLSPTPDWAQSGGGTDCAGASGSNPATTRLDGRSADDRRIYTLDDGRSAASLVSFEWGSLSSNSQRYFSFDTVKGSLSQVCSSGADCIPAASRADSTGSGSSGAGGYNLVNYLRGDGSRAQDDPNAAAAARLYRPREHKLGDIAGSQAVYVRAPNFSYADKGYAEFKTTQAARQGMVYVGANDGMLHAFDATDGSESWAYIPSMLLPQLYKLADKQYASQHIFLVDGPITTADVHDGSAWHTILVGGLGGGGRGFYALDVTRPGTPAALWEFTHDTSRTSPFVVDADLGYSFGAPLVTKLSDGTWVVLVTSGYNNVSPGNGHGTLWVLNAMTGSIIRKIDTGAGASGSTVPGCTAVPCPSGLARISGWVANPANNTVTQVYGGDLYGNLWRFDLSTLTRANAGAASVTVRQLATLADGSGVRQPVSTRPELGLVSGSRVVYVGTGRYLGRSDLTTSQQQSIYAIKDPVTSNTGLPYASPRSNPCSASRTTNCFVQQRLSDSNGKRTATSTVSYPVDFSSMHGWFEDLPETAERINTDPTLQLGTLVYVSNIPSGDADVCTEGGSSYLNYVDFATGLQVSGSPDVGTLLSDKGTSSAAGLAMTTQGNAVAYTRGSDGSTAVSKVPTVSVPTRTRRLSWRELITGQ
;
A
#
# COMPACT_ATOMS: atom_id res chain seq x y z
N MET A 1 31.96 41.35 50.87
CA MET A 1 32.02 42.83 50.89
C MET A 1 31.26 43.34 49.68
N VAL A 2 30.23 44.19 49.89
CA VAL A 2 29.67 45.22 48.97
C VAL A 2 29.59 44.83 47.48
N GLY A 3 28.46 44.68 46.79
CA GLY A 3 27.03 45.00 46.98
C GLY A 3 26.46 45.21 45.55
N LEU A 4 25.74 44.25 44.95
CA LEU A 4 24.29 43.98 44.99
C LEU A 4 23.40 44.89 44.08
N PHE A 5 22.76 44.24 43.09
CA PHE A 5 21.45 44.50 42.45
C PHE A 5 21.31 45.71 41.47
N ILE A 6 20.58 45.69 40.33
CA ILE A 6 19.30 45.06 39.95
C ILE A 6 19.26 44.73 38.43
N ALA A 7 18.50 43.69 38.09
CA ALA A 7 18.28 43.08 36.79
C ALA A 7 17.21 43.75 35.89
N ALA A 8 17.14 43.22 34.66
CA ALA A 8 16.02 43.21 33.72
C ALA A 8 15.85 44.39 32.74
N GLY A 9 16.04 44.08 31.45
CA GLY A 9 15.38 44.78 30.35
C GLY A 9 16.28 45.15 29.18
N ARG A 10 15.89 44.67 27.98
CA ARG A 10 16.29 45.13 26.63
C ARG A 10 17.48 44.40 25.96
N ARG A 11 17.20 43.18 25.46
CA ARG A 11 17.75 42.72 24.17
C ARG A 11 16.69 42.96 23.09
N ALA A 12 16.86 44.04 22.34
CA ALA A 12 16.16 44.29 21.08
C ALA A 12 17.12 44.97 20.13
N LEU A 13 17.92 44.18 19.41
CA LEU A 13 18.48 44.45 18.08
C LEU A 13 19.38 43.26 17.71
N VAL A 14 18.85 42.29 16.95
CA VAL A 14 19.51 41.49 15.87
C VAL A 14 18.43 40.55 15.33
N ILE A 15 17.56 41.02 14.42
CA ILE A 15 16.78 40.16 13.52
C ILE A 15 16.66 40.87 12.18
N VAL A 16 17.76 40.89 11.41
CA VAL A 16 17.76 40.99 9.94
C VAL A 16 19.02 40.26 9.48
N GLY A 17 18.93 38.94 9.30
CA GLY A 17 20.10 38.12 8.92
C GLY A 17 19.93 36.60 9.02
N LEU A 18 18.71 36.08 8.95
CA LEU A 18 18.43 34.64 8.95
C LEU A 18 17.20 34.34 8.08
N LEU A 19 17.33 34.67 6.80
CA LEU A 19 16.45 34.21 5.72
C LEU A 19 17.38 33.84 4.57
N LEU A 20 17.97 32.64 4.66
CA LEU A 20 18.60 31.84 3.58
C LEU A 20 19.35 30.62 4.16
N ALA A 21 18.77 29.94 5.15
CA ALA A 21 19.20 28.59 5.52
C ALA A 21 18.19 27.62 4.88
N GLY A 22 18.56 27.07 3.72
CA GLY A 22 17.81 25.98 3.10
C GLY A 22 17.64 24.83 4.09
N ASN A 23 16.48 24.18 4.00
CA ASN A 23 16.13 22.99 4.76
C ASN A 23 17.30 21.98 4.75
N ALA A 24 18.01 21.86 5.87
CA ALA A 24 18.93 20.75 6.08
C ALA A 24 18.07 19.50 6.32
N ALA A 25 17.97 18.66 5.30
CA ALA A 25 17.41 17.32 5.43
C ALA A 25 18.18 16.56 6.52
N VAL A 26 17.44 15.93 7.44
CA VAL A 26 18.00 15.06 8.47
C VAL A 26 18.58 13.81 7.76
N ALA A 27 19.83 13.46 8.09
CA ALA A 27 20.58 12.36 7.49
C ALA A 27 20.08 10.97 7.94
N ASP A 28 20.07 10.00 7.04
CA ASP A 28 19.76 8.58 7.35
C ASP A 28 20.55 7.64 6.42
N SER A 29 20.56 6.35 6.78
CA SER A 29 20.84 5.20 5.91
C SER A 29 20.14 5.30 4.55
N THR A 30 20.47 4.43 3.58
CA THR A 30 19.77 4.45 2.28
C THR A 30 18.27 4.34 2.57
N ASP A 31 17.51 5.34 2.15
CA ASP A 31 16.06 5.31 2.22
C ASP A 31 15.60 4.10 1.40
N LEU A 32 15.14 3.07 2.11
CA LEU A 32 14.50 1.90 1.52
C LEU A 32 13.02 2.04 1.80
N ALA A 33 12.23 1.94 0.75
CA ALA A 33 10.80 2.02 0.89
C ALA A 33 10.31 0.93 1.85
N THR A 34 9.41 1.29 2.76
CA THR A 34 8.74 0.34 3.66
C THR A 34 7.47 -0.23 3.03
N GLN A 35 7.11 0.27 1.85
CA GLN A 35 6.00 -0.15 1.01
C GLN A 35 6.43 -0.01 -0.46
N PRO A 36 5.86 -0.78 -1.40
CA PRO A 36 6.25 -0.70 -2.81
C PRO A 36 6.09 0.72 -3.39
N LEU A 37 7.14 1.26 -4.02
CA LEU A 37 7.19 2.65 -4.51
C LEU A 37 6.18 2.97 -5.63
N GLY A 38 5.71 1.93 -6.34
CA GLY A 38 4.68 2.07 -7.38
C GLY A 38 3.25 2.17 -6.83
N ILE A 39 3.06 1.98 -5.53
CA ILE A 39 1.78 2.26 -4.87
C ILE A 39 1.68 3.77 -4.72
N ALA A 40 0.58 4.35 -5.19
CA ALA A 40 0.20 5.72 -4.94
C ALA A 40 -0.03 5.95 -3.43
N THR A 41 1.01 5.90 -2.60
CA THR A 41 1.02 6.55 -1.27
C THR A 41 1.08 8.07 -1.40
N SER A 42 1.26 8.54 -2.63
CA SER A 42 1.15 9.91 -3.07
C SER A 42 -0.17 10.19 -3.81
N ALA A 43 -1.17 9.28 -3.77
CA ALA A 43 -2.53 9.69 -4.12
C ALA A 43 -2.86 10.91 -3.25
N PRO A 44 -3.20 12.07 -3.84
CA PRO A 44 -3.53 13.25 -3.07
C PRO A 44 -4.54 12.92 -1.98
N ARG A 45 -4.20 13.27 -0.74
CA ARG A 45 -5.07 13.03 0.41
C ARG A 45 -6.46 13.58 0.07
N PRO A 46 -7.53 12.78 0.21
CA PRO A 46 -8.84 13.23 -0.18
C PRO A 46 -9.23 14.44 0.68
N ASN A 47 -9.81 15.45 0.02
CA ASN A 47 -10.41 16.59 0.69
C ASN A 47 -11.82 16.20 1.16
N ILE A 48 -12.11 16.42 2.43
CA ILE A 48 -13.43 16.21 3.03
C ILE A 48 -13.90 17.56 3.59
N LEU A 49 -15.05 18.03 3.14
CA LEU A 49 -15.78 19.13 3.76
C LEU A 49 -17.01 18.57 4.48
N PHE A 50 -17.04 18.70 5.81
CA PHE A 50 -18.26 18.44 6.56
C PHE A 50 -19.14 19.69 6.58
N VAL A 51 -20.39 19.57 6.16
CA VAL A 51 -21.37 20.66 6.20
C VAL A 51 -22.41 20.37 7.28
N LEU A 52 -22.36 21.15 8.36
CA LEU A 52 -23.16 20.98 9.58
C LEU A 52 -24.40 21.86 9.56
N ASP A 53 -25.55 21.26 9.83
CA ASP A 53 -26.79 21.98 10.07
C ASP A 53 -26.76 22.73 11.42
N ASN A 54 -26.95 24.05 11.36
CA ASN A 54 -27.11 24.93 12.52
C ASN A 54 -28.43 25.71 12.50
N SER A 55 -29.43 25.24 11.76
CA SER A 55 -30.79 25.79 11.76
C SER A 55 -31.46 25.66 13.13
N ASN A 56 -32.60 26.34 13.32
CA ASN A 56 -33.31 26.34 14.59
C ASN A 56 -33.89 24.95 14.97
N SER A 57 -34.20 24.09 14.00
CA SER A 57 -34.71 22.73 14.26
C SER A 57 -33.71 21.88 15.05
N MET A 58 -32.42 22.17 14.94
CA MET A 58 -31.35 21.46 15.65
C MET A 58 -31.37 21.66 17.18
N ASP A 59 -32.15 22.62 17.71
CA ASP A 59 -32.40 22.78 19.16
C ASP A 59 -33.55 21.90 19.70
N THR A 60 -34.06 20.98 18.88
CA THR A 60 -35.21 20.13 19.23
C THR A 60 -34.78 18.90 20.04
N ALA A 61 -35.59 18.54 21.05
CA ALA A 61 -35.37 17.40 21.95
C ALA A 61 -36.12 16.12 21.55
N TYR A 62 -36.67 16.08 20.34
CA TYR A 62 -37.43 14.94 19.83
C TYR A 62 -37.14 14.64 18.36
N MET A 63 -37.22 13.36 18.00
CA MET A 63 -36.99 12.84 16.65
C MET A 63 -37.66 11.46 16.52
N PRO A 64 -38.43 11.16 15.47
CA PRO A 64 -38.86 12.04 14.36
C PRO A 64 -39.79 13.18 14.83
N ASP A 65 -40.09 14.15 13.96
CA ASP A 65 -41.02 15.26 14.27
C ASP A 65 -42.41 14.76 14.73
N THR A 66 -42.85 13.62 14.20
CA THR A 66 -44.11 12.98 14.57
C THR A 66 -44.16 12.47 16.01
N ALA A 67 -43.02 12.41 16.71
CA ALA A 67 -42.97 12.11 18.15
C ALA A 67 -43.78 13.14 18.97
N PHE A 68 -43.92 14.37 18.43
CA PHE A 68 -44.70 15.46 19.02
C PHE A 68 -46.11 15.55 18.39
N ASN A 69 -46.84 14.44 18.28
CA ASN A 69 -48.19 14.48 17.70
C ASN A 69 -49.21 15.09 18.70
N GLY A 70 -49.27 16.43 18.74
CA GLY A 70 -50.37 17.27 19.24
C GLY A 70 -50.67 17.29 20.75
N SER A 71 -50.18 16.34 21.55
CA SER A 71 -50.56 16.22 22.98
C SER A 71 -49.50 16.69 23.98
N GLY A 72 -48.23 16.85 23.56
CA GLY A 72 -47.13 17.28 24.43
C GLY A 72 -46.89 16.38 25.66
N LYS A 73 -47.46 15.18 25.70
CA LYS A 73 -47.41 14.31 26.89
C LYS A 73 -46.03 13.69 27.04
N ALA A 74 -45.52 13.70 28.28
CA ALA A 74 -44.21 13.14 28.63
C ALA A 74 -44.05 11.65 28.24
N GLU A 75 -45.16 10.89 28.18
CA GLU A 75 -45.18 9.46 27.84
C GLU A 75 -44.75 9.12 26.40
N TYR A 76 -44.76 10.10 25.49
CA TYR A 76 -44.27 9.96 24.11
C TYR A 76 -42.87 10.60 23.95
N VAL A 77 -42.68 11.81 24.47
CA VAL A 77 -41.41 12.55 24.32
C VAL A 77 -40.26 11.92 25.09
N ARG A 78 -40.52 11.21 26.20
CA ARG A 78 -39.49 10.52 27.00
C ARG A 78 -39.51 9.01 26.84
N ASN A 79 -39.97 8.52 25.69
CA ASN A 79 -40.06 7.10 25.38
C ASN A 79 -39.32 6.79 24.08
N ILE A 80 -38.32 5.92 24.14
CA ILE A 80 -37.45 5.60 23.00
C ILE A 80 -38.21 5.00 21.80
N LEU A 81 -39.36 4.36 22.04
CA LEU A 81 -40.21 3.82 20.97
C LEU A 81 -40.78 4.92 20.05
N TYR A 82 -40.97 6.13 20.58
CA TYR A 82 -41.60 7.24 19.88
C TYR A 82 -40.64 8.38 19.59
N ASN A 83 -39.69 8.62 20.50
CA ASN A 83 -38.66 9.63 20.38
C ASN A 83 -37.29 8.96 20.51
N THR A 84 -36.56 8.87 19.41
CA THR A 84 -35.24 8.24 19.36
C THR A 84 -34.14 9.06 20.07
N LEU A 85 -34.41 10.32 20.42
CA LEU A 85 -33.55 11.14 21.29
C LEU A 85 -33.86 11.00 22.78
N ALA A 86 -34.94 10.29 23.14
CA ALA A 86 -35.22 10.00 24.54
C ALA A 86 -34.09 9.17 25.18
N TYR A 87 -34.00 9.21 26.50
CA TYR A 87 -33.05 8.37 27.23
C TYR A 87 -33.35 6.90 27.00
N ASP A 88 -32.37 6.16 26.47
CA ASP A 88 -32.41 4.71 26.36
C ASP A 88 -31.53 4.07 27.45
N PRO A 89 -32.11 3.37 28.44
CA PRO A 89 -31.33 2.66 29.45
C PRO A 89 -30.46 1.53 28.85
N GLY A 90 -30.71 1.12 27.60
CA GLY A 90 -29.89 0.16 26.86
C GLY A 90 -28.58 0.70 26.30
N VAL A 91 -28.37 2.02 26.27
CA VAL A 91 -27.24 2.68 25.60
C VAL A 91 -26.28 3.31 26.60
N THR A 92 -24.97 3.10 26.40
CA THR A 92 -23.92 3.83 27.14
C THR A 92 -23.65 5.14 26.41
N TYR A 93 -23.92 6.27 27.06
CA TYR A 93 -23.69 7.60 26.50
C TYR A 93 -22.25 8.04 26.76
N LEU A 94 -21.39 7.76 25.77
CA LEU A 94 -19.96 8.04 25.82
C LEU A 94 -19.69 9.56 25.84
N ILE A 95 -18.59 9.94 26.49
CA ILE A 95 -18.14 11.32 26.47
C ILE A 95 -17.28 11.57 25.24
N SER A 96 -17.49 12.73 24.61
CA SER A 96 -16.78 13.13 23.40
C SER A 96 -15.34 13.54 23.70
N PRO A 97 -14.38 13.21 22.82
CA PRO A 97 -13.02 13.75 22.90
C PRO A 97 -13.01 15.26 22.58
N LYS A 98 -12.05 15.99 23.13
CA LYS A 98 -11.80 17.41 22.83
C LYS A 98 -10.96 17.63 21.57
N GLY A 99 -10.32 16.58 21.06
CA GLY A 99 -9.45 16.65 19.88
C GLY A 99 -8.12 17.37 20.12
N ASN A 100 -7.72 17.59 21.38
CA ASN A 100 -6.44 18.22 21.72
C ASN A 100 -5.30 17.20 21.72
N ALA A 101 -4.05 17.69 21.68
CA ALA A 101 -2.85 16.83 21.67
C ALA A 101 -2.72 15.93 22.92
N ALA A 102 -3.35 16.31 24.05
CA ALA A 102 -3.37 15.52 25.27
C ALA A 102 -4.32 14.31 25.23
N GLY A 103 -5.20 14.23 24.22
CA GLY A 103 -6.20 13.17 24.13
C GLY A 103 -7.31 13.29 25.16
N ASP A 104 -7.57 14.51 25.66
CA ASP A 104 -8.54 14.76 26.71
C ASP A 104 -9.98 14.56 26.21
N TYR A 105 -10.84 14.20 27.15
CA TYR A 105 -12.28 14.12 26.95
C TYR A 105 -12.99 15.29 27.66
N TRP A 106 -14.23 15.56 27.25
CA TRP A 106 -15.11 16.41 28.05
C TRP A 106 -15.38 15.79 29.43
N GLU A 107 -15.88 16.59 30.37
CA GLU A 107 -16.11 16.12 31.74
C GLU A 107 -17.40 15.28 31.79
N SER A 108 -17.29 14.01 32.21
CA SER A 108 -18.48 13.20 32.50
C SER A 108 -19.31 13.86 33.61
N MET A 109 -20.63 13.85 33.45
CA MET A 109 -21.56 14.34 34.48
C MET A 109 -21.67 13.26 35.56
N THR A 110 -20.71 13.23 36.48
CA THR A 110 -20.74 12.34 37.65
C THR A 110 -21.37 13.04 38.86
N ARG A 111 -21.64 12.29 39.92
CA ARG A 111 -22.21 12.86 41.15
C ARG A 111 -21.32 13.95 41.74
N ALA A 112 -20.00 13.73 41.69
CA ALA A 112 -19.00 14.68 42.15
C ALA A 112 -19.00 15.95 41.27
N ASN A 113 -18.99 15.77 39.95
CA ASN A 113 -18.87 16.88 39.00
C ASN A 113 -20.13 17.76 38.92
N THR A 114 -21.28 17.26 39.39
CA THR A 114 -22.58 17.93 39.29
C THR A 114 -23.15 18.40 40.64
N ALA A 115 -22.32 18.40 41.70
CA ALA A 115 -22.74 18.72 43.06
C ALA A 115 -23.99 17.91 43.50
N GLY A 116 -23.90 16.58 43.36
CA GLY A 116 -25.00 15.68 43.70
C GLY A 116 -26.19 15.82 42.76
N TRP A 117 -25.94 15.97 41.44
CA TRP A 117 -26.96 16.06 40.39
C TRP A 117 -27.81 17.35 40.41
N THR A 118 -27.45 18.33 41.24
CA THR A 118 -28.17 19.61 41.36
C THR A 118 -27.68 20.68 40.38
N LYS A 119 -26.49 20.48 39.79
CA LYS A 119 -25.85 21.39 38.83
C LYS A 119 -25.40 20.67 37.55
N VAL A 120 -26.31 19.93 36.91
CA VAL A 120 -26.02 19.24 35.64
C VAL A 120 -26.01 20.25 34.49
N ARG A 121 -24.97 20.27 33.66
CA ARG A 121 -24.87 21.25 32.55
C ARG A 121 -25.92 20.96 31.48
N ARG A 122 -26.60 22.01 31.00
CA ARG A 122 -27.50 21.90 29.84
C ARG A 122 -26.77 21.77 28.51
N ASN A 123 -25.48 22.04 28.45
CA ASN A 123 -24.65 21.76 27.29
C ASN A 123 -23.28 21.33 27.80
N GLY A 124 -22.94 20.06 27.60
CA GLY A 124 -21.69 19.48 28.08
C GLY A 124 -20.44 19.95 27.31
N PHE A 125 -20.63 20.60 26.16
CA PHE A 125 -19.56 21.17 25.32
C PHE A 125 -19.21 22.62 25.65
N SER A 126 -19.83 23.21 26.69
CA SER A 126 -19.54 24.57 27.14
C SER A 126 -19.40 24.64 28.66
N SER A 127 -18.26 25.14 29.13
CA SER A 127 -18.01 25.40 30.55
C SER A 127 -18.86 26.54 31.12
N PHE A 128 -19.46 27.36 30.25
CA PHE A 128 -20.31 28.50 30.61
C PHE A 128 -21.80 28.18 30.49
N ALA A 129 -22.16 26.94 30.16
CA ALA A 129 -23.55 26.52 30.04
C ALA A 129 -24.30 26.65 31.37
N SER A 130 -25.57 27.06 31.30
CA SER A 130 -26.46 27.04 32.46
C SER A 130 -26.62 25.60 32.99
N THR A 131 -26.86 25.50 34.30
CA THR A 131 -27.03 24.22 34.99
C THR A 131 -28.49 23.97 35.36
N TYR A 132 -28.84 22.71 35.57
CA TYR A 132 -30.18 22.27 35.92
C TYR A 132 -30.12 21.26 37.07
N ASN A 133 -31.06 21.38 38.00
CA ASN A 133 -31.26 20.38 39.04
C ASN A 133 -32.14 19.27 38.48
N ILE A 134 -31.53 18.12 38.19
CA ILE A 134 -32.20 17.00 37.51
C ILE A 134 -32.82 15.99 38.47
N VAL A 135 -32.55 16.09 39.78
CA VAL A 135 -32.89 15.04 40.78
C VAL A 135 -34.37 14.68 40.76
N SER A 136 -35.26 15.67 40.58
CA SER A 136 -36.72 15.45 40.54
C SER A 136 -37.27 15.16 39.13
N ASP A 137 -36.44 15.22 38.09
CA ASP A 137 -36.84 15.13 36.68
C ASP A 137 -36.10 14.00 35.91
N ALA A 138 -35.39 13.14 36.63
CA ALA A 138 -34.71 11.97 36.10
C ALA A 138 -35.69 10.79 35.94
N TYR A 139 -36.37 10.73 34.80
CA TYR A 139 -37.29 9.64 34.47
C TYR A 139 -37.45 9.46 32.96
N TYR A 140 -37.80 8.24 32.56
CA TYR A 140 -38.13 7.85 31.19
C TYR A 140 -39.37 6.94 31.17
N PHE A 141 -39.94 6.69 30.00
CA PHE A 141 -41.05 5.77 29.82
C PHE A 141 -40.61 4.52 29.07
N LYS A 142 -41.16 3.37 29.47
CA LYS A 142 -40.99 2.08 28.80
C LYS A 142 -42.35 1.58 28.31
N SER A 143 -42.42 1.19 27.04
CA SER A 143 -43.59 0.52 26.46
C SER A 143 -43.46 -1.00 26.55
N THR A 144 -44.55 -1.68 26.86
CA THR A 144 -44.68 -3.14 26.80
C THR A 144 -45.95 -3.51 26.07
N PHE A 145 -45.90 -4.56 25.25
CA PHE A 145 -47.02 -5.02 24.44
C PHE A 145 -47.50 -6.38 24.93
N SER A 146 -48.78 -6.47 25.30
CA SER A 146 -49.42 -7.72 25.69
C SER A 146 -50.81 -7.80 25.07
N GLY A 147 -51.09 -8.85 24.31
CA GLY A 147 -52.38 -9.02 23.63
C GLY A 147 -52.76 -7.90 22.64
N GLY A 148 -51.77 -7.22 22.05
CA GLY A 148 -51.99 -6.09 21.14
C GLY A 148 -52.27 -4.75 21.83
N VAL A 149 -52.28 -4.71 23.17
CA VAL A 149 -52.42 -3.48 23.96
C VAL A 149 -51.04 -3.03 24.44
N GLU A 150 -50.75 -1.74 24.24
CA GLU A 150 -49.54 -1.11 24.75
C GLU A 150 -49.77 -0.55 26.16
N THR A 151 -48.90 -0.91 27.09
CA THR A 151 -48.82 -0.30 28.42
C THR A 151 -47.54 0.51 28.52
N ARG A 152 -47.66 1.79 28.88
CA ARG A 152 -46.54 2.73 29.06
C ARG A 152 -46.31 2.97 30.54
N THR A 153 -45.13 2.60 31.03
CA THR A 153 -44.78 2.71 32.45
C THR A 153 -43.68 3.75 32.63
N GLN A 154 -43.91 4.72 33.52
CA GLN A 154 -42.88 5.67 33.92
C GLN A 154 -41.87 5.01 34.86
N VAL A 155 -40.58 5.13 34.55
CA VAL A 155 -39.47 4.69 35.38
C VAL A 155 -38.76 5.93 35.90
N THR A 156 -38.90 6.22 37.20
CA THR A 156 -38.22 7.34 37.87
C THR A 156 -36.95 6.85 38.56
N LEU A 157 -35.82 7.49 38.28
CA LEU A 157 -34.55 7.18 38.91
C LEU A 157 -34.54 7.72 40.35
N LYS A 158 -34.46 6.83 41.34
CA LYS A 158 -34.44 7.14 42.77
C LYS A 158 -33.21 6.56 43.46
N SER A 159 -32.69 7.32 44.41
CA SER A 159 -31.60 6.89 45.30
C SER A 159 -31.99 5.62 46.07
N GLY A 160 -31.05 4.69 46.21
CA GLY A 160 -31.25 3.41 46.89
C GLY A 160 -31.86 2.29 46.04
N LEU A 161 -32.15 2.53 44.76
CA LEU A 161 -32.58 1.50 43.80
C LEU A 161 -31.43 1.09 42.87
N THR A 162 -31.56 -0.11 42.29
CA THR A 162 -30.71 -0.61 41.20
C THR A 162 -31.53 -0.74 39.90
N TYR A 163 -30.84 -0.68 38.77
CA TYR A 163 -31.44 -0.67 37.43
C TYR A 163 -30.87 -1.81 36.58
N PRO A 164 -31.69 -2.47 35.75
CA PRO A 164 -31.19 -3.53 34.87
C PRO A 164 -30.10 -3.01 33.92
N LYS A 165 -28.99 -3.75 33.81
CA LYS A 165 -27.94 -3.47 32.84
C LYS A 165 -28.21 -4.24 31.54
N ALA A 166 -28.41 -3.53 30.43
CA ALA A 166 -28.49 -4.18 29.12
C ALA A 166 -27.12 -4.76 28.72
N SER A 167 -27.10 -5.83 27.94
CA SER A 167 -25.86 -6.48 27.46
C SER A 167 -24.97 -5.57 26.61
N THR A 168 -25.54 -4.51 26.05
CA THR A 168 -24.88 -3.46 25.26
C THR A 168 -24.23 -2.37 26.11
N ARG A 169 -24.50 -2.31 27.42
CA ARG A 169 -23.94 -1.31 28.35
C ARG A 169 -22.59 -1.77 28.90
N THR A 170 -21.59 -0.89 28.88
CA THR A 170 -20.23 -1.18 29.39
C THR A 170 -19.86 -0.41 30.65
N ASP A 171 -20.72 0.49 31.12
CA ASP A 171 -20.44 1.52 32.13
C ASP A 171 -20.86 1.17 33.57
N CYS A 172 -21.44 -0.02 33.79
CA CYS A 172 -21.81 -0.50 35.13
C CYS A 172 -20.92 -1.67 35.56
N ALA A 173 -20.47 -1.70 36.82
CA ALA A 173 -19.53 -2.71 37.31
C ALA A 173 -20.13 -4.13 37.37
N ASP A 174 -21.38 -4.25 37.82
CA ASP A 174 -22.06 -5.52 38.05
C ASP A 174 -23.11 -5.84 36.96
N SER A 175 -23.94 -6.87 37.19
CA SER A 175 -25.06 -7.27 36.32
C SER A 175 -26.27 -6.33 36.39
N ALA A 176 -26.25 -5.37 37.30
CA ALA A 176 -27.20 -4.26 37.42
C ALA A 176 -26.43 -2.97 37.70
N CYS A 177 -26.97 -1.85 37.24
CA CYS A 177 -26.42 -0.52 37.49
C CYS A 177 -26.93 0.02 38.82
N THR A 178 -26.03 0.56 39.63
CA THR A 178 -26.39 1.35 40.82
C THR A 178 -27.07 2.66 40.42
N TYR A 179 -27.74 3.32 41.37
CA TYR A 179 -28.32 4.65 41.15
C TYR A 179 -27.29 5.67 40.65
N ASP A 180 -26.07 5.69 41.20
CA ASP A 180 -25.06 6.68 40.79
C ASP A 180 -24.50 6.38 39.39
N GLU A 181 -24.37 5.11 39.00
CA GLU A 181 -23.99 4.71 37.63
C GLU A 181 -25.08 5.08 36.62
N GLU A 182 -26.35 4.74 36.90
CA GLU A 182 -27.46 5.03 35.99
C GLU A 182 -27.75 6.54 35.91
N MET A 183 -27.60 7.28 37.01
CA MET A 183 -27.68 8.75 36.99
C MET A 183 -26.51 9.39 36.23
N THR A 184 -25.31 8.81 36.28
CA THR A 184 -24.18 9.28 35.44
C THR A 184 -24.53 9.11 33.97
N ASN A 185 -25.05 7.96 33.56
CA ASN A 185 -25.44 7.73 32.17
C ASN A 185 -26.60 8.63 31.73
N TYR A 186 -27.62 8.80 32.57
CA TYR A 186 -28.75 9.71 32.32
C TYR A 186 -28.32 11.17 32.19
N THR A 187 -27.40 11.64 33.03
CA THR A 187 -26.91 13.01 32.97
C THR A 187 -25.92 13.23 31.84
N ASN A 188 -25.16 12.21 31.42
CA ASN A 188 -24.37 12.25 30.20
C ASN A 188 -25.26 12.37 28.96
N TRP A 189 -26.33 11.55 28.85
CA TRP A 189 -27.36 11.73 27.82
C TRP A 189 -27.93 13.15 27.83
N TYR A 190 -28.33 13.63 29.01
CA TYR A 190 -28.91 14.95 29.15
C TYR A 190 -27.96 16.03 28.64
N SER A 191 -26.69 16.02 29.03
CA SER A 191 -25.73 17.07 28.68
C SER A 191 -25.17 16.98 27.26
N TYR A 192 -25.12 15.78 26.66
CA TYR A 192 -24.39 15.53 25.40
C TYR A 192 -25.23 14.96 24.25
N TYR A 193 -26.47 14.52 24.47
CA TYR A 193 -27.25 13.80 23.43
C TYR A 193 -28.73 14.20 23.33
N ARG A 194 -29.31 14.84 24.35
CA ARG A 194 -30.78 15.07 24.41
C ARG A 194 -31.35 15.95 23.29
N LEU A 195 -30.51 16.76 22.63
CA LEU A 195 -30.89 17.65 21.53
C LEU A 195 -30.23 17.15 20.25
N ARG A 196 -30.85 17.39 19.09
CA ARG A 196 -30.29 17.00 17.78
C ARG A 196 -28.86 17.51 17.56
N MET A 197 -28.61 18.80 17.84
CA MET A 197 -27.26 19.38 17.79
C MET A 197 -26.26 18.70 18.74
N LEU A 198 -26.69 18.34 19.95
CA LEU A 198 -25.81 17.68 20.92
C LEU A 198 -25.48 16.25 20.47
N ALA A 199 -26.48 15.50 20.02
CA ALA A 199 -26.31 14.16 19.46
C ALA A 199 -25.39 14.18 18.23
N MET A 200 -25.55 15.16 17.34
CA MET A 200 -24.69 15.35 16.17
C MET A 200 -23.23 15.61 16.57
N LYS A 201 -22.98 16.58 17.46
CA LYS A 201 -21.63 16.85 17.98
C LYS A 201 -20.99 15.63 18.60
N SER A 202 -21.74 14.87 19.40
CA SER A 202 -21.24 13.66 20.06
C SER A 202 -20.94 12.55 19.06
N GLY A 203 -21.86 12.27 18.14
CA GLY A 203 -21.67 11.27 17.10
C GLY A 203 -20.47 11.57 16.20
N LEU A 204 -20.33 12.81 15.73
CA LEU A 204 -19.18 13.24 14.93
C LEU A 204 -17.88 13.17 15.72
N SER A 205 -17.84 13.70 16.94
CA SER A 205 -16.63 13.69 17.78
C SER A 205 -16.12 12.27 18.04
N LEU A 206 -17.02 11.30 18.21
CA LEU A 206 -16.65 9.89 18.42
C LEU A 206 -16.23 9.20 17.11
N SER A 207 -16.83 9.57 15.99
CA SER A 207 -16.57 8.94 14.68
C SER A 207 -15.26 9.42 14.05
N PHE A 208 -14.96 10.72 14.17
CA PHE A 208 -13.75 11.34 13.64
C PHE A 208 -12.54 11.17 14.57
N ALA A 209 -12.70 10.50 15.72
CA ALA A 209 -11.62 10.34 16.71
C ALA A 209 -10.43 9.54 16.15
N GLY A 210 -10.71 8.51 15.36
CA GLY A 210 -9.71 7.62 14.75
C GLY A 210 -9.04 8.15 13.48
N LEU A 211 -9.54 9.25 12.90
CA LEU A 211 -8.93 9.85 11.72
C LEU A 211 -7.60 10.53 12.07
N GLY A 212 -6.63 10.36 11.16
CA GLY A 212 -5.31 10.99 11.22
C GLY A 212 -5.03 11.83 9.98
N SER A 213 -3.75 12.10 9.73
CA SER A 213 -3.29 12.93 8.60
C SER A 213 -3.36 12.24 7.23
N ASN A 214 -4.05 11.11 7.11
CA ASN A 214 -4.31 10.42 5.84
C ASN A 214 -5.43 11.08 5.01
N VAL A 215 -6.18 12.01 5.60
CA VAL A 215 -7.22 12.81 4.94
C VAL A 215 -7.01 14.29 5.21
N ARG A 216 -7.62 15.14 4.37
CA ARG A 216 -7.72 16.58 4.62
C ARG A 216 -9.16 16.91 5.00
N LEU A 217 -9.35 17.62 6.11
CA LEU A 217 -10.69 17.82 6.68
C LEU A 217 -10.96 19.30 6.97
N GLY A 218 -12.11 19.78 6.49
CA GLY A 218 -12.70 21.07 6.83
C GLY A 218 -14.08 20.94 7.47
N LEU A 219 -14.63 22.08 7.89
CA LEU A 219 -15.95 22.18 8.50
C LEU A 219 -16.62 23.47 8.01
N MET A 220 -17.92 23.43 7.76
CA MET A 220 -18.73 24.61 7.46
C MET A 220 -20.12 24.43 8.06
N ALA A 221 -20.69 25.46 8.68
CA ALA A 221 -22.11 25.50 9.02
C ALA A 221 -22.95 25.94 7.81
N ILE A 222 -24.18 25.41 7.66
CA ILE A 222 -25.06 25.74 6.51
C ILE A 222 -25.45 27.23 6.46
N ASP A 223 -25.48 27.90 7.62
CA ASP A 223 -25.75 29.32 7.75
C ASP A 223 -24.72 29.96 8.71
N SER A 224 -24.47 31.25 8.57
CA SER A 224 -23.52 31.97 9.42
C SER A 224 -24.01 32.05 10.87
N ALA A 225 -23.10 31.78 11.80
CA ALA A 225 -23.36 31.82 13.22
C ALA A 225 -23.53 33.25 13.75
N ASP A 226 -24.38 33.41 14.76
CA ASP A 226 -24.53 34.69 15.46
C ASP A 226 -23.26 35.01 16.30
N ASN A 227 -22.94 36.30 16.46
CA ASN A 227 -21.96 36.83 17.41
C ASN A 227 -20.48 36.43 17.20
N GLY A 228 -20.03 36.21 15.96
CA GLY A 228 -18.60 36.01 15.66
C GLY A 228 -18.03 34.68 16.16
N ILE A 229 -18.89 33.67 16.32
CA ILE A 229 -18.48 32.29 16.58
C ILE A 229 -17.87 31.72 15.29
N LEU A 230 -16.69 31.09 15.41
CA LEU A 230 -16.09 30.38 14.29
C LEU A 230 -17.01 29.21 13.89
N ASP A 231 -17.40 29.17 12.63
CA ASP A 231 -18.34 28.22 12.04
C ASP A 231 -17.87 27.69 10.67
N PHE A 232 -16.64 28.06 10.29
CA PHE A 232 -15.92 27.57 9.13
C PHE A 232 -14.48 27.21 9.50
N VAL A 233 -13.98 26.11 8.94
CA VAL A 233 -12.59 25.67 9.02
C VAL A 233 -12.15 25.25 7.62
N ASN A 234 -11.07 25.88 7.13
CA ASN A 234 -10.46 25.53 5.86
C ASN A 234 -10.03 24.05 5.81
N ILE A 235 -10.06 23.45 4.62
CA ILE A 235 -9.59 22.09 4.40
C ILE A 235 -8.06 22.05 4.37
N THR A 236 -7.47 21.44 5.38
CA THR A 236 -6.03 21.17 5.48
C THR A 236 -5.81 19.75 6.00
N ASP A 237 -4.56 19.30 6.05
CA ASP A 237 -4.20 18.00 6.61
C ASP A 237 -4.75 17.84 8.03
N PHE A 238 -5.42 16.72 8.33
CA PHE A 238 -6.00 16.48 9.65
C PHE A 238 -4.96 16.05 10.69
N ASP A 239 -3.90 16.86 10.81
CA ASP A 239 -2.86 16.78 11.83
C ASP A 239 -3.37 17.24 13.21
N SER A 240 -2.50 17.23 14.22
CA SER A 240 -2.88 17.63 15.59
C SER A 240 -3.44 19.06 15.68
N THR A 241 -2.93 19.98 14.87
CA THR A 241 -3.34 21.40 14.89
C THR A 241 -4.72 21.56 14.26
N GLN A 242 -4.89 20.97 13.08
CA GLN A 242 -6.18 21.02 12.39
C GLN A 242 -7.25 20.26 13.15
N LYS A 243 -6.90 19.12 13.78
CA LYS A 243 -7.80 18.34 14.63
C LYS A 243 -8.27 19.18 15.82
N GLU A 244 -7.38 19.83 16.54
CA GLU A 244 -7.78 20.70 17.65
C GLU A 244 -8.70 21.84 17.18
N LEU A 245 -8.37 22.50 16.07
CA LEU A 245 -9.20 23.56 15.50
C LEU A 245 -10.59 23.05 15.09
N TRP A 246 -10.66 21.94 14.37
CA TRP A 246 -11.90 21.34 13.90
C TRP A 246 -12.83 20.95 15.06
N TYR A 247 -12.31 20.27 16.09
CA TYR A 247 -13.11 19.88 17.26
C TYR A 247 -13.58 21.11 18.05
N LYS A 248 -12.70 22.10 18.24
CA LYS A 248 -13.05 23.36 18.90
C LYS A 248 -14.20 24.06 18.18
N THR A 249 -14.14 24.15 16.84
CA THR A 249 -15.20 24.75 16.02
C THR A 249 -16.50 23.94 16.10
N LEU A 250 -16.44 22.62 15.91
CA LEU A 250 -17.60 21.72 16.03
C LEU A 250 -18.32 21.91 17.37
N HIS A 251 -17.57 21.97 18.46
CA HIS A 251 -18.15 22.11 19.81
C HIS A 251 -18.73 23.52 20.05
N ALA A 252 -18.21 24.54 19.37
CA ALA A 252 -18.65 25.93 19.49
C ALA A 252 -19.93 26.27 18.72
N ILE A 253 -20.19 25.65 17.56
CA ILE A 253 -21.38 25.92 16.73
C ILE A 253 -22.67 25.68 17.52
N VAL A 254 -23.63 26.60 17.46
CA VAL A 254 -24.94 26.48 18.14
C VAL A 254 -26.07 26.70 17.12
N PRO A 255 -27.29 26.17 17.38
CA PRO A 255 -28.45 26.45 16.55
C PRO A 255 -28.75 27.95 16.52
N LYS A 256 -29.04 28.47 15.34
CA LYS A 256 -29.39 29.88 15.10
C LYS A 256 -30.87 30.09 15.41
N GLN A 257 -31.19 31.08 16.25
CA GLN A 257 -32.57 31.28 16.77
C GLN A 257 -33.61 31.60 15.68
N HIS A 258 -33.17 32.11 14.52
CA HIS A 258 -34.01 32.37 13.35
C HIS A 258 -33.34 31.86 12.06
N GLY A 259 -32.63 30.72 12.14
CA GLY A 259 -31.93 30.15 10.99
C GLY A 259 -32.85 29.31 10.10
N ASP A 260 -32.82 29.60 8.80
CA ASP A 260 -33.38 28.75 7.74
C ASP A 260 -32.49 27.52 7.50
N THR A 261 -32.92 26.58 6.65
CA THR A 261 -32.15 25.39 6.25
C THR A 261 -31.74 25.45 4.76
N PRO A 262 -30.79 26.34 4.38
CA PRO A 262 -30.44 26.62 2.98
C PRO A 262 -29.49 25.58 2.37
N LEU A 263 -29.90 24.31 2.30
CA LEU A 263 -29.02 23.21 1.85
C LEU A 263 -28.51 23.38 0.42
N ARG A 264 -29.35 23.87 -0.50
CA ARG A 264 -28.98 24.08 -1.91
C ARG A 264 -27.87 25.14 -2.06
N PRO A 265 -28.00 26.36 -1.48
CA PRO A 265 -26.91 27.32 -1.41
C PRO A 265 -25.65 26.78 -0.70
N ALA A 266 -25.81 26.07 0.43
CA ALA A 266 -24.67 25.53 1.17
C ALA A 266 -23.86 24.52 0.35
N LEU A 267 -24.54 23.62 -0.38
CA LEU A 267 -23.90 22.68 -1.28
C LEU A 267 -23.23 23.38 -2.47
N SER A 268 -23.85 24.42 -3.03
CA SER A 268 -23.21 25.27 -4.04
C SER A 268 -21.96 25.99 -3.53
N ILE A 269 -21.97 26.50 -2.29
CA ILE A 269 -20.79 27.12 -1.66
C ILE A 269 -19.66 26.09 -1.52
N ALA A 270 -19.97 24.86 -1.09
CA ALA A 270 -18.99 23.78 -1.01
C ALA A 270 -18.36 23.47 -2.39
N GLY A 271 -19.18 23.35 -3.43
CA GLY A 271 -18.70 23.12 -4.79
C GLY A 271 -17.81 24.26 -5.33
N ARG A 272 -18.21 25.52 -5.09
CA ARG A 272 -17.40 26.70 -5.45
C ARG A 272 -16.12 26.82 -4.62
N TYR A 273 -16.15 26.37 -3.38
CA TYR A 273 -14.97 26.31 -2.51
C TYR A 273 -13.93 25.34 -3.08
N PHE A 274 -14.34 24.15 -3.50
CA PHE A 274 -13.46 23.22 -4.22
C PHE A 274 -12.97 23.80 -5.56
N ALA A 275 -13.80 24.57 -6.27
CA ALA A 275 -13.39 25.26 -7.49
C ALA A 275 -12.41 26.43 -7.26
N GLY A 276 -12.09 26.79 -6.01
CA GLY A 276 -11.25 27.94 -5.67
C GLY A 276 -11.88 29.30 -6.03
N LYS A 277 -13.21 29.37 -6.15
CA LYS A 277 -13.97 30.58 -6.55
C LYS A 277 -14.64 31.31 -5.38
N VAL A 278 -14.27 30.95 -4.14
CA VAL A 278 -14.80 31.55 -2.91
C VAL A 278 -13.62 32.08 -2.10
N SER A 279 -13.62 33.39 -1.81
CA SER A 279 -12.59 34.04 -0.99
C SER A 279 -12.96 34.12 0.49
N THR A 280 -14.26 34.03 0.81
CA THR A 280 -14.78 34.07 2.17
C THR A 280 -16.00 33.16 2.35
N ILE A 281 -16.05 32.41 3.46
CA ILE A 281 -17.22 31.61 3.88
C ILE A 281 -17.57 32.03 5.30
N ASN A 282 -18.84 32.40 5.55
CA ASN A 282 -19.33 32.89 6.84
C ASN A 282 -18.49 34.04 7.45
N GLY A 283 -17.88 34.87 6.61
CA GLY A 283 -17.02 35.99 7.04
C GLY A 283 -15.56 35.62 7.30
N GLU A 284 -15.22 34.33 7.27
CA GLU A 284 -13.85 33.82 7.42
C GLU A 284 -13.16 33.65 6.06
N SER A 285 -11.83 33.82 6.02
CA SER A 285 -11.05 33.68 4.78
C SER A 285 -11.04 32.23 4.30
N ALA A 286 -11.48 32.00 3.06
CA ALA A 286 -11.47 30.70 2.40
C ALA A 286 -10.24 30.58 1.50
N ARG A 287 -9.46 29.51 1.69
CA ARG A 287 -8.27 29.16 0.90
C ARG A 287 -8.59 28.02 -0.03
N ASP A 288 -8.06 28.08 -1.26
CA ASP A 288 -8.21 27.01 -2.24
C ASP A 288 -7.80 25.65 -1.63
N PRO A 289 -8.75 24.70 -1.50
CA PRO A 289 -8.48 23.42 -0.87
C PRO A 289 -7.82 22.42 -1.84
N MET A 290 -7.93 22.62 -3.15
CA MET A 290 -7.44 21.66 -4.14
C MET A 290 -5.96 21.90 -4.45
N GLN A 291 -5.13 20.93 -4.10
CA GLN A 291 -3.68 20.96 -4.31
C GLN A 291 -3.26 20.29 -5.61
N TYR A 292 -4.06 19.33 -6.11
CA TYR A 292 -3.68 18.46 -7.22
C TYR A 292 -4.89 18.10 -8.10
N SER A 293 -4.68 17.89 -9.41
CA SER A 293 -5.75 17.67 -10.38
C SER A 293 -6.54 16.36 -10.22
N CYS A 294 -5.96 15.35 -9.59
CA CYS A 294 -6.61 14.07 -9.30
C CYS A 294 -7.12 13.99 -7.86
N GLN A 295 -7.02 15.08 -7.10
CA GLN A 295 -7.40 15.08 -5.70
C GLN A 295 -8.91 14.89 -5.58
N ARG A 296 -9.32 13.85 -4.85
CA ARG A 296 -10.74 13.55 -4.64
C ARG A 296 -11.32 14.54 -3.63
N ASN A 297 -12.46 15.12 -3.98
CA ASN A 297 -13.17 16.09 -3.15
C ASN A 297 -14.53 15.53 -2.73
N TYR A 298 -14.75 15.46 -1.42
CA TYR A 298 -15.96 14.91 -0.82
C TYR A 298 -16.65 15.97 0.03
N THR A 299 -17.96 16.10 -0.13
CA THR A 299 -18.83 16.84 0.78
C THR A 299 -19.71 15.88 1.53
N LEU A 300 -19.75 15.98 2.86
CA LEU A 300 -20.72 15.29 3.71
C LEU A 300 -21.69 16.32 4.26
N LEU A 301 -22.87 16.41 3.64
CA LEU A 301 -23.93 17.35 3.99
C LEU A 301 -24.88 16.72 5.01
N SER A 302 -25.06 17.37 6.16
CA SER A 302 -25.96 16.89 7.21
C SER A 302 -27.13 17.86 7.44
N THR A 303 -28.31 17.32 7.76
CA THR A 303 -29.49 18.11 8.17
C THR A 303 -30.49 17.28 8.97
N ASP A 304 -31.30 17.94 9.79
CA ASP A 304 -32.44 17.36 10.50
C ASP A 304 -33.82 17.80 9.98
N GLY A 305 -33.85 18.62 8.94
CA GLY A 305 -35.05 19.30 8.47
C GLY A 305 -35.16 19.34 6.95
N TYR A 306 -36.30 19.86 6.50
CA TYR A 306 -36.56 20.10 5.08
C TYR A 306 -35.75 21.30 4.61
N TRP A 307 -35.24 21.27 3.38
CA TRP A 307 -34.57 22.44 2.83
C TRP A 307 -35.57 23.56 2.51
N THR A 308 -35.08 24.82 2.56
CA THR A 308 -35.87 26.05 2.31
C THR A 308 -35.74 26.58 0.87
N VAL A 309 -36.58 27.55 0.48
CA VAL A 309 -36.75 28.04 -0.91
C VAL A 309 -35.53 28.66 -1.61
N ALA A 310 -34.39 28.84 -0.93
CA ALA A 310 -33.17 29.38 -1.55
C ALA A 310 -32.56 28.39 -2.57
N GLN A 311 -32.18 28.87 -3.76
CA GLN A 311 -31.65 28.06 -4.87
C GLN A 311 -30.12 27.98 -4.87
N GLY A 312 -29.58 26.90 -5.46
CA GLY A 312 -28.15 26.74 -5.70
C GLY A 312 -27.67 27.46 -6.96
N THR A 313 -26.40 27.81 -7.00
CA THR A 313 -25.73 28.43 -8.16
C THR A 313 -24.59 27.56 -8.70
N LYS A 314 -24.25 27.81 -9.97
CA LYS A 314 -23.11 27.22 -10.69
C LYS A 314 -21.77 27.77 -10.17
N VAL A 315 -20.66 27.30 -10.75
CA VAL A 315 -19.29 27.69 -10.36
C VAL A 315 -19.07 29.21 -10.40
N ASP A 316 -19.75 29.92 -11.30
CA ASP A 316 -19.70 31.39 -11.42
C ASP A 316 -20.32 32.15 -10.24
N GLY A 317 -21.15 31.48 -9.44
CA GLY A 317 -21.82 32.03 -8.28
C GLY A 317 -23.03 32.91 -8.54
N SER A 318 -23.49 33.02 -9.79
CA SER A 318 -24.60 33.90 -10.17
C SER A 318 -25.65 33.21 -11.03
N THR A 319 -25.26 32.20 -11.81
CA THR A 319 -26.19 31.43 -12.65
C THR A 319 -26.79 30.29 -11.84
N LEU A 320 -28.12 30.12 -11.92
CA LEU A 320 -28.82 28.96 -11.33
C LEU A 320 -28.38 27.66 -12.00
N VAL A 321 -28.39 26.56 -11.25
CA VAL A 321 -27.92 25.25 -11.76
C VAL A 321 -28.79 24.72 -12.89
N GLY A 322 -30.11 24.93 -12.83
CA GLY A 322 -31.08 24.35 -13.75
C GLY A 322 -31.27 22.86 -13.51
N ASP A 323 -31.98 22.20 -14.44
CA ASP A 323 -32.18 20.75 -14.45
C ASP A 323 -30.91 20.04 -14.98
N GLN A 324 -30.37 19.12 -14.19
CA GLN A 324 -29.14 18.39 -14.48
C GLN A 324 -29.35 16.90 -14.69
N ASP A 325 -30.54 16.37 -14.41
CA ASP A 325 -30.80 14.94 -14.42
C ASP A 325 -31.85 14.46 -15.44
N ALA A 326 -32.53 15.37 -16.16
CA ALA A 326 -33.50 15.04 -17.20
C ALA A 326 -32.99 14.10 -18.32
N ASN A 327 -31.67 14.04 -18.55
CA ASN A 327 -31.05 13.19 -19.58
C ASN A 327 -30.22 12.03 -19.00
N LEU A 328 -30.26 11.81 -17.69
CA LEU A 328 -29.53 10.72 -17.04
C LEU A 328 -30.33 9.42 -17.09
N SER A 329 -29.65 8.31 -16.80
CA SER A 329 -30.31 7.02 -16.61
C SER A 329 -30.82 6.88 -15.18
N ARG A 330 -31.78 5.98 -14.94
CA ARG A 330 -32.16 5.59 -13.57
C ARG A 330 -30.97 4.92 -12.88
N PRO A 331 -30.74 5.15 -11.57
CA PRO A 331 -31.61 5.85 -10.62
C PRO A 331 -31.45 7.37 -10.57
N TYR A 332 -30.59 8.00 -11.37
CA TYR A 332 -30.33 9.44 -11.31
C TYR A 332 -31.47 10.29 -11.86
N PHE A 333 -32.16 9.77 -12.87
CA PHE A 333 -33.28 10.42 -13.52
C PHE A 333 -34.48 10.63 -12.58
N ASP A 334 -34.91 11.89 -12.43
CA ASP A 334 -36.06 12.27 -11.58
C ASP A 334 -37.42 11.89 -12.19
N GLY A 335 -37.51 11.85 -13.53
CA GLY A 335 -38.76 11.65 -14.27
C GLY A 335 -39.77 12.80 -14.22
N THR A 336 -39.41 13.94 -13.64
CA THR A 336 -40.31 15.09 -13.39
C THR A 336 -39.83 16.39 -14.03
N ALA A 337 -38.57 16.45 -14.48
CA ALA A 337 -37.94 17.64 -15.05
C ALA A 337 -38.00 18.85 -14.11
N THR A 338 -37.88 18.59 -12.80
CA THR A 338 -37.91 19.65 -11.79
C THR A 338 -36.52 20.26 -11.68
N SER A 339 -36.36 21.53 -12.04
CA SER A 339 -35.06 22.20 -12.02
C SER A 339 -34.69 22.78 -10.65
N ASP A 340 -33.39 22.99 -10.43
CA ASP A 340 -32.82 23.65 -9.25
C ASP A 340 -33.11 22.90 -7.94
N THR A 341 -33.22 21.57 -7.99
CA THR A 341 -33.33 20.68 -6.82
C THR A 341 -31.98 20.53 -6.12
N LEU A 342 -31.96 19.91 -4.92
CA LEU A 342 -30.70 19.58 -4.27
C LEU A 342 -29.93 18.51 -5.07
N ALA A 343 -30.66 17.58 -5.70
CA ALA A 343 -30.11 16.60 -6.61
C ALA A 343 -29.43 17.22 -7.84
N ASP A 344 -30.01 18.29 -8.41
CA ASP A 344 -29.40 19.05 -9.51
C ASP A 344 -28.08 19.70 -9.10
N VAL A 345 -28.04 20.31 -7.92
CA VAL A 345 -26.81 20.93 -7.40
C VAL A 345 -25.72 19.88 -7.25
N ALA A 346 -26.03 18.73 -6.65
CA ALA A 346 -25.08 17.64 -6.50
C ALA A 346 -24.58 17.10 -7.86
N GLN A 347 -25.49 16.88 -8.81
CA GLN A 347 -25.16 16.41 -10.15
C GLN A 347 -24.29 17.41 -10.92
N TYR A 348 -24.60 18.72 -10.84
CA TYR A 348 -23.82 19.75 -11.49
C TYR A 348 -22.36 19.72 -11.04
N TYR A 349 -22.12 19.74 -9.72
CA TYR A 349 -20.75 19.75 -9.17
C TYR A 349 -20.03 18.39 -9.27
N TYR A 350 -20.75 17.30 -9.54
CA TYR A 350 -20.16 16.01 -9.87
C TYR A 350 -19.75 15.91 -11.35
N SER A 351 -20.58 16.42 -12.27
CA SER A 351 -20.36 16.30 -13.71
C SER A 351 -19.52 17.44 -14.31
N THR A 352 -19.44 18.57 -13.61
CA THR A 352 -18.65 19.73 -14.02
C THR A 352 -17.20 19.57 -13.61
N ASP A 353 -16.30 19.84 -14.54
CA ASP A 353 -14.89 20.06 -14.22
C ASP A 353 -14.72 21.40 -13.52
N LEU A 354 -14.35 21.36 -12.23
CA LEU A 354 -14.29 22.53 -11.36
C LEU A 354 -13.07 23.41 -11.61
N ARG A 355 -12.08 22.94 -12.38
CA ARG A 355 -10.81 23.64 -12.62
C ARG A 355 -10.47 23.64 -14.11
N ASP A 356 -10.14 24.82 -14.62
CA ASP A 356 -9.65 25.03 -15.98
C ASP A 356 -8.12 24.97 -16.08
N ASP A 357 -7.42 25.01 -14.94
CA ASP A 357 -5.97 25.03 -14.80
C ASP A 357 -5.33 23.67 -14.49
N ALA A 358 -6.13 22.59 -14.48
CA ALA A 358 -5.74 21.24 -14.11
C ALA A 358 -6.13 20.22 -15.18
N ARG A 359 -5.37 19.11 -15.29
CA ARG A 359 -5.64 18.03 -16.27
C ARG A 359 -6.60 16.99 -15.69
N GLY A 360 -7.63 16.62 -16.46
CA GLY A 360 -8.68 15.67 -16.06
C GLY A 360 -9.88 16.40 -15.46
N ILE A 361 -10.96 15.67 -15.10
CA ILE A 361 -12.16 16.27 -14.49
C ILE A 361 -11.98 16.31 -12.97
N GLN A 362 -11.94 17.51 -12.39
CA GLN A 362 -11.97 17.70 -10.93
C GLN A 362 -13.42 17.90 -10.51
N ASN A 363 -13.99 16.99 -9.73
CA ASN A 363 -15.38 17.08 -9.30
C ASN A 363 -15.56 16.93 -7.78
N MET A 364 -16.80 17.17 -7.33
CA MET A 364 -17.23 17.00 -5.95
C MET A 364 -18.17 15.79 -5.83
N VAL A 365 -17.84 14.84 -4.96
CA VAL A 365 -18.72 13.73 -4.60
C VAL A 365 -19.52 14.11 -3.35
N THR A 366 -20.84 13.96 -3.41
CA THR A 366 -21.75 14.39 -2.33
C THR A 366 -22.32 13.20 -1.58
N TYR A 367 -22.10 13.18 -0.26
CA TYR A 367 -22.76 12.29 0.69
C TYR A 367 -23.72 13.10 1.54
N THR A 368 -24.82 12.48 1.99
CA THR A 368 -25.82 13.18 2.79
C THR A 368 -26.22 12.40 4.04
N ILE A 369 -26.52 13.11 5.12
CA ILE A 369 -27.01 12.57 6.39
C ILE A 369 -28.33 13.25 6.74
N GLY A 370 -29.40 12.47 6.87
CA GLY A 370 -30.68 12.92 7.41
C GLY A 370 -30.84 12.51 8.87
N LEU A 371 -31.09 13.47 9.77
CA LEU A 371 -31.34 13.24 11.19
C LEU A 371 -32.84 13.08 11.44
N GLY A 372 -33.32 11.85 11.30
CA GLY A 372 -34.64 11.39 11.75
C GLY A 372 -35.88 12.08 11.18
N ALA A 373 -35.77 12.96 10.19
CA ALA A 373 -36.87 13.30 9.31
C ALA A 373 -37.12 12.15 8.32
N ALA A 374 -38.38 11.78 8.10
CA ALA A 374 -38.76 10.73 7.16
C ALA A 374 -39.30 11.36 5.88
N GLY A 375 -38.77 10.94 4.74
CA GLY A 375 -39.33 11.25 3.43
C GLY A 375 -40.60 10.46 3.13
N LYS A 376 -41.13 10.61 1.92
CA LYS A 376 -42.20 9.74 1.43
C LYS A 376 -41.68 8.35 1.07
N MET A 377 -40.42 8.25 0.69
CA MET A 377 -39.76 6.97 0.45
C MET A 377 -39.30 6.34 1.77
N LYS A 378 -39.44 5.03 1.87
CA LYS A 378 -38.98 4.23 3.00
C LYS A 378 -37.52 3.87 2.83
N TYR A 379 -36.68 4.50 3.66
CA TYR A 379 -35.26 4.19 3.70
C TYR A 379 -34.98 2.79 4.28
N ARG A 380 -33.97 2.14 3.70
CA ARG A 380 -33.35 0.91 4.22
C ARG A 380 -31.83 1.05 4.09
N SER A 381 -31.07 0.58 5.07
CA SER A 381 -29.61 0.79 5.11
C SER A 381 -28.83 0.09 3.98
N ASP A 382 -29.42 -0.91 3.34
CA ASP A 382 -28.89 -1.69 2.21
C ASP A 382 -29.54 -1.31 0.87
N TYR A 383 -30.15 -0.12 0.75
CA TYR A 383 -30.94 0.28 -0.43
C TYR A 383 -30.21 0.13 -1.77
N ALA A 384 -28.89 0.34 -1.78
CA ALA A 384 -28.08 0.28 -3.00
C ALA A 384 -27.94 -1.14 -3.57
N THR A 385 -28.09 -2.18 -2.75
CA THR A 385 -27.94 -3.60 -3.14
C THR A 385 -29.21 -4.42 -2.96
N ALA A 386 -30.23 -3.84 -2.34
CA ALA A 386 -31.52 -4.48 -2.13
C ALA A 386 -32.21 -4.83 -3.46
N SER A 387 -32.81 -6.01 -3.53
CA SER A 387 -33.62 -6.46 -4.66
C SER A 387 -35.11 -6.09 -4.56
N SER A 388 -35.48 -5.24 -3.60
CA SER A 388 -36.85 -4.79 -3.36
C SER A 388 -36.92 -3.50 -2.54
N GLY A 389 -38.02 -2.76 -2.66
CA GLY A 389 -38.32 -1.54 -1.90
C GLY A 389 -38.24 -0.26 -2.73
N ASP A 390 -38.60 0.87 -2.12
CA ASP A 390 -38.88 2.13 -2.81
C ASP A 390 -37.74 2.61 -3.73
N TYR A 391 -36.48 2.54 -3.29
CA TYR A 391 -35.33 2.88 -4.13
C TYR A 391 -35.11 1.90 -5.28
N PHE A 392 -35.28 0.60 -5.04
CA PHE A 392 -35.17 -0.42 -6.08
C PHE A 392 -36.25 -0.20 -7.16
N ASP A 393 -37.46 0.19 -6.76
CA ASP A 393 -38.54 0.47 -7.70
C ASP A 393 -38.27 1.71 -8.55
N VAL A 394 -37.73 2.78 -7.97
CA VAL A 394 -37.27 3.96 -8.70
C VAL A 394 -36.11 3.63 -9.65
N ALA A 395 -35.12 2.87 -9.17
CA ALA A 395 -33.94 2.48 -9.94
C ALA A 395 -34.27 1.62 -11.16
N ASN A 396 -35.25 0.72 -11.05
CA ASN A 396 -35.70 -0.12 -12.17
C ASN A 396 -36.82 0.52 -13.00
N GLY A 397 -37.42 1.62 -12.52
CA GLY A 397 -38.61 2.19 -13.15
C GLY A 397 -39.80 1.24 -13.09
N THR A 398 -39.95 0.49 -11.99
CA THR A 398 -41.11 -0.38 -11.75
C THR A 398 -42.41 0.39 -11.99
N PRO A 399 -43.43 -0.16 -12.66
CA PRO A 399 -44.72 0.53 -12.80
C PRO A 399 -45.31 0.88 -11.43
N ALA A 400 -45.63 2.15 -11.21
CA ALA A 400 -46.21 2.62 -9.96
C ALA A 400 -47.61 2.02 -9.74
N ASP A 401 -47.82 1.44 -8.55
CA ASP A 401 -49.08 0.85 -8.11
C ASP A 401 -49.26 1.10 -6.61
N ALA A 402 -49.96 2.18 -6.28
CA ALA A 402 -50.23 2.56 -4.91
C ALA A 402 -51.05 1.52 -4.13
N ALA A 403 -51.84 0.66 -4.80
CA ALA A 403 -52.61 -0.39 -4.14
C ALA A 403 -51.70 -1.53 -3.67
N GLN A 404 -50.56 -1.75 -4.33
CA GLN A 404 -49.52 -2.70 -3.94
C GLN A 404 -48.41 -2.06 -3.10
N GLY A 405 -48.50 -0.75 -2.83
CA GLY A 405 -47.51 0.01 -2.09
C GLY A 405 -46.27 0.40 -2.90
N ILE A 406 -46.27 0.20 -4.22
CA ILE A 406 -45.18 0.56 -5.12
C ILE A 406 -45.33 2.03 -5.50
N CYS A 407 -44.36 2.87 -5.11
CA CYS A 407 -44.37 4.31 -5.36
C CYS A 407 -45.69 4.98 -4.98
N ALA A 408 -46.15 4.70 -3.75
CA ALA A 408 -47.45 5.17 -3.24
C ALA A 408 -47.59 6.71 -3.19
N TRP A 409 -46.51 7.46 -3.40
CA TRP A 409 -46.50 8.91 -3.52
C TRP A 409 -46.85 9.42 -4.93
N GLN A 410 -46.84 8.58 -5.96
CA GLN A 410 -47.10 8.93 -7.34
C GLN A 410 -48.55 8.64 -7.74
N THR A 411 -49.16 9.55 -8.51
CA THR A 411 -50.49 9.38 -9.09
C THR A 411 -50.39 8.92 -10.56
N GLY A 412 -50.65 7.64 -10.84
CA GLY A 412 -50.70 7.07 -12.20
C GLY A 412 -49.82 5.82 -12.39
N SER A 413 -50.11 5.00 -13.41
CA SER A 413 -49.48 3.69 -13.64
C SER A 413 -48.16 3.75 -14.45
N GLY A 414 -47.48 4.90 -14.48
CA GLY A 414 -46.20 5.07 -15.18
C GLY A 414 -45.02 4.51 -14.39
N PRO A 415 -43.79 4.54 -14.94
CA PRO A 415 -42.59 4.18 -14.20
C PRO A 415 -42.48 4.95 -12.88
N CYS A 416 -42.02 4.27 -11.84
CA CYS A 416 -41.73 4.82 -10.52
C CYS A 416 -40.68 5.93 -10.59
N ASN A 417 -41.03 7.15 -10.16
CA ASN A 417 -40.12 8.29 -10.14
C ASN A 417 -39.78 8.73 -8.71
N TRP A 418 -38.69 9.49 -8.57
CA TRP A 418 -38.42 10.21 -7.33
C TRP A 418 -39.59 11.15 -6.99
N PRO A 419 -39.93 11.33 -5.70
CA PRO A 419 -40.93 12.30 -5.29
C PRO A 419 -40.53 13.73 -5.72
N VAL A 420 -41.47 14.50 -6.30
CA VAL A 420 -41.23 15.90 -6.68
C VAL A 420 -40.82 16.71 -5.43
N PRO A 421 -39.60 17.28 -5.39
CA PRO A 421 -39.14 18.02 -4.22
C PRO A 421 -39.96 19.28 -3.96
N VAL A 422 -40.40 19.48 -2.71
CA VAL A 422 -41.11 20.68 -2.27
C VAL A 422 -40.50 21.15 -0.95
N ALA A 423 -40.16 22.45 -0.90
CA ALA A 423 -39.60 23.07 0.31
C ALA A 423 -40.52 22.83 1.52
N GLU A 424 -39.95 22.60 2.70
CA GLU A 424 -40.70 22.38 3.94
C GLU A 424 -41.67 21.17 3.92
N GLN A 425 -41.44 20.18 3.06
CA GLN A 425 -42.25 18.97 2.95
C GLN A 425 -41.40 17.69 2.97
N PRO A 426 -41.96 16.51 3.32
CA PRO A 426 -41.26 15.22 3.29
C PRO A 426 -40.48 14.93 2.01
N THR A 427 -40.95 15.41 0.85
CA THR A 427 -40.26 15.21 -0.42
C THR A 427 -38.91 15.92 -0.52
N ALA A 428 -38.63 16.92 0.33
CA ALA A 428 -37.29 17.52 0.46
C ALA A 428 -36.27 16.58 1.13
N VAL A 429 -36.72 15.63 1.98
CA VAL A 429 -35.85 14.58 2.53
C VAL A 429 -35.55 13.52 1.47
N ASP A 430 -36.52 13.22 0.61
CA ASP A 430 -36.30 12.34 -0.53
C ASP A 430 -35.29 12.97 -1.52
N ASP A 431 -35.36 14.29 -1.74
CA ASP A 431 -34.37 15.06 -2.53
C ASP A 431 -32.97 15.06 -1.88
N LEU A 432 -32.87 15.04 -0.54
CA LEU A 432 -31.59 14.86 0.15
C LEU A 432 -30.97 13.49 -0.12
N TRP A 433 -31.79 12.44 -0.22
CA TRP A 433 -31.32 11.12 -0.64
C TRP A 433 -30.94 11.12 -2.12
N HIS A 434 -31.80 11.68 -2.98
CA HIS A 434 -31.54 11.81 -4.41
C HIS A 434 -30.24 12.58 -4.68
N ALA A 435 -29.94 13.63 -3.91
CA ALA A 435 -28.69 14.38 -3.99
C ALA A 435 -27.44 13.57 -3.65
N ALA A 436 -27.50 12.63 -2.70
CA ALA A 436 -26.37 11.72 -2.52
C ALA A 436 -26.20 10.78 -3.72
N VAL A 437 -27.30 10.31 -4.32
CA VAL A 437 -27.27 9.44 -5.50
C VAL A 437 -26.70 10.21 -6.69
N ASN A 438 -27.27 11.35 -7.05
CA ASN A 438 -26.80 12.25 -8.11
C ASN A 438 -25.40 12.82 -7.85
N GLY A 439 -25.00 12.97 -6.58
CA GLY A 439 -23.64 13.30 -6.21
C GLY A 439 -22.67 12.12 -6.20
N HIS A 440 -23.09 10.92 -6.62
CA HIS A 440 -22.32 9.67 -6.62
C HIS A 440 -21.75 9.26 -5.25
N GLY A 441 -22.38 9.68 -4.17
CA GLY A 441 -22.12 9.24 -2.82
C GLY A 441 -23.21 8.32 -2.28
N ALA A 442 -23.43 8.37 -0.96
CA ALA A 442 -24.44 7.58 -0.27
C ALA A 442 -25.22 8.44 0.74
N TYR A 443 -26.52 8.19 0.81
CA TYR A 443 -27.41 8.72 1.84
C TYR A 443 -27.36 7.84 3.09
N TYR A 444 -27.26 8.47 4.25
CA TYR A 444 -27.38 7.82 5.56
C TYR A 444 -28.54 8.45 6.34
N SER A 445 -29.57 7.65 6.62
CA SER A 445 -30.60 8.05 7.58
C SER A 445 -30.15 7.68 9.00
N ALA A 446 -29.94 8.69 9.84
CA ALA A 446 -29.54 8.53 11.22
C ALA A 446 -30.72 8.79 12.16
N ALA A 447 -31.25 7.73 12.78
CA ALA A 447 -32.33 7.85 13.74
C ALA A 447 -31.81 8.04 15.17
N ASN A 448 -30.53 7.83 15.45
CA ASN A 448 -29.92 8.05 16.76
C ASN A 448 -28.39 8.25 16.61
N ALA A 449 -27.69 8.48 17.72
CA ALA A 449 -26.25 8.72 17.72
C ALA A 449 -25.41 7.50 17.25
N ALA A 450 -25.91 6.27 17.43
CA ALA A 450 -25.22 5.07 16.96
C ALA A 450 -25.34 4.91 15.43
N ASP A 451 -26.52 5.17 14.87
CA ASP A 451 -26.73 5.17 13.41
C ASP A 451 -25.90 6.26 12.74
N LEU A 452 -25.84 7.45 13.35
CA LEU A 452 -24.98 8.54 12.88
C LEU A 452 -23.50 8.11 12.85
N LYS A 453 -23.02 7.45 13.92
CA LYS A 453 -21.67 6.92 13.97
C LYS A 453 -21.42 5.87 12.88
N ALA A 454 -22.36 4.97 12.65
CA ALA A 454 -22.25 3.95 11.61
C ALA A 454 -22.21 4.55 10.20
N GLY A 455 -23.07 5.54 9.89
CA GLY A 455 -23.09 6.23 8.60
C GLY A 455 -21.77 6.98 8.33
N VAL A 456 -21.26 7.71 9.32
CA VAL A 456 -19.98 8.41 9.21
C VAL A 456 -18.80 7.43 9.05
N ALA A 457 -18.79 6.31 9.77
CA ALA A 457 -17.75 5.29 9.62
C ALA A 457 -17.78 4.64 8.22
N SER A 458 -18.96 4.38 7.67
CA SER A 458 -19.12 3.89 6.29
C SER A 458 -18.62 4.91 5.27
N PHE A 459 -18.91 6.21 5.48
CA PHE A 459 -18.37 7.28 4.66
C PHE A 459 -16.83 7.29 4.69
N ILE A 460 -16.22 7.29 5.88
CA ILE A 460 -14.75 7.27 6.03
C ILE A 460 -14.14 6.08 5.27
N LYS A 461 -14.72 4.88 5.43
CA LYS A 461 -14.27 3.68 4.72
C LYS A 461 -14.38 3.82 3.20
N SER A 462 -15.46 4.42 2.69
CA SER A 462 -15.66 4.65 1.25
C SER A 462 -14.64 5.63 0.65
N VAL A 463 -14.20 6.61 1.44
CA VAL A 463 -13.14 7.57 1.07
C VAL A 463 -11.78 6.87 1.03
N GLU A 464 -11.50 5.93 1.94
CA GLU A 464 -10.25 5.15 1.97
C GLU A 464 -10.15 4.08 0.85
N VAL A 465 -11.27 3.43 0.47
CA VAL A 465 -11.31 2.41 -0.61
C VAL A 465 -11.14 3.01 -2.01
N SER A 466 -11.33 4.32 -2.13
CA SER A 466 -11.42 5.05 -3.38
C SER A 466 -10.06 5.38 -4.04
N SER A 467 -8.96 5.48 -3.31
CA SER A 467 -7.62 5.72 -3.89
C SER A 467 -7.08 4.42 -4.51
N ALA A 468 -6.85 4.38 -5.82
CA ALA A 468 -6.61 3.18 -6.62
C ALA A 468 -5.66 2.12 -5.99
N ALA A 469 -6.14 0.86 -5.97
CA ALA A 469 -5.29 -0.32 -5.83
C ALA A 469 -4.83 -0.76 -7.22
N GLN A 470 -3.53 -0.71 -7.45
CA GLN A 470 -2.74 -1.74 -8.12
C GLN A 470 -1.29 -1.29 -8.09
N ALA A 471 -0.39 -2.19 -7.69
CA ALA A 471 1.02 -1.98 -7.91
C ALA A 471 1.61 -3.30 -8.40
N THR A 472 2.48 -3.16 -9.39
CA THR A 472 2.83 -4.27 -10.27
C THR A 472 3.99 -5.07 -9.73
N SER A 473 3.97 -6.36 -10.05
CA SER A 473 5.07 -7.25 -9.77
C SER A 473 5.49 -8.03 -11.02
N THR A 474 6.58 -8.75 -10.86
CA THR A 474 7.46 -9.22 -11.91
C THR A 474 6.84 -10.35 -12.77
N SER A 475 7.44 -10.58 -13.94
CA SER A 475 7.16 -11.79 -14.74
C SER A 475 8.29 -12.79 -14.56
N SER A 476 7.96 -14.08 -14.50
CA SER A 476 8.96 -15.15 -14.59
C SER A 476 9.65 -15.11 -15.96
N ALA A 477 10.84 -15.69 -16.07
CA ALA A 477 11.48 -15.87 -17.37
C ALA A 477 10.65 -16.85 -18.23
N ALA A 478 10.17 -16.40 -19.39
CA ALA A 478 9.52 -17.28 -20.36
C ALA A 478 10.53 -18.29 -20.92
N ASN A 479 10.20 -19.58 -20.90
CA ASN A 479 10.99 -20.64 -21.52
C ASN A 479 10.17 -21.30 -22.64
N PHE A 480 10.67 -21.23 -23.87
CA PHE A 480 10.02 -21.82 -25.05
C PHE A 480 10.60 -23.19 -25.40
N SER A 481 9.74 -24.17 -25.67
CA SER A 481 10.13 -25.47 -26.20
C SER A 481 9.24 -25.88 -27.37
N ALA A 482 9.81 -26.49 -28.42
CA ALA A 482 9.10 -26.94 -29.61
C ALA A 482 8.22 -28.20 -29.39
N GLY A 483 8.34 -28.85 -28.23
CA GLY A 483 7.74 -30.18 -27.98
C GLY A 483 6.65 -30.25 -26.89
N THR A 484 6.42 -29.21 -26.08
CA THR A 484 5.40 -29.21 -25.01
C THR A 484 4.93 -27.79 -24.66
N GLN A 485 3.81 -27.68 -23.93
CA GLN A 485 3.08 -26.46 -23.57
C GLN A 485 3.98 -25.34 -23.01
N ASN A 486 3.84 -24.11 -23.54
CA ASN A 486 4.64 -22.94 -23.17
C ASN A 486 3.84 -22.03 -22.25
N TYR A 487 4.45 -21.61 -21.15
CA TYR A 487 3.78 -20.84 -20.10
C TYR A 487 4.60 -19.67 -19.61
N LEU A 488 3.90 -18.62 -19.19
CA LEU A 488 4.44 -17.51 -18.43
C LEU A 488 3.75 -17.47 -17.06
N PHE A 489 4.54 -17.49 -15.99
CA PHE A 489 4.03 -17.17 -14.66
C PHE A 489 4.15 -15.68 -14.41
N SER A 490 3.06 -15.11 -13.95
CA SER A 490 2.92 -13.69 -13.64
C SER A 490 2.48 -13.55 -12.20
N SER A 491 3.15 -12.66 -11.47
CA SER A 491 2.68 -12.22 -10.17
C SER A 491 2.08 -10.82 -10.25
N ARG A 492 1.16 -10.47 -9.33
CA ARG A 492 0.71 -9.09 -9.04
C ARG A 492 0.35 -8.97 -7.56
N PHE A 493 0.09 -7.75 -7.10
CA PHE A 493 -0.47 -7.55 -5.78
C PHE A 493 -1.46 -6.38 -5.70
N CYS A 494 -2.26 -6.39 -4.64
CA CYS A 494 -3.30 -5.42 -4.34
C CYS A 494 -2.85 -4.53 -3.19
N SER A 495 -2.58 -3.25 -3.42
CA SER A 495 -2.07 -2.36 -2.38
C SER A 495 -3.12 -1.90 -1.37
N LEU A 496 -4.41 -1.86 -1.72
CA LEU A 496 -5.47 -1.53 -0.76
C LEU A 496 -5.73 -2.64 0.25
N LYS A 497 -5.63 -3.90 -0.20
CA LYS A 497 -5.99 -5.08 0.60
C LYS A 497 -4.77 -5.94 1.00
N TRP A 498 -3.59 -5.62 0.47
CA TRP A 498 -2.31 -6.27 0.72
C TRP A 498 -2.33 -7.80 0.55
N PHE A 499 -2.76 -8.24 -0.62
CA PHE A 499 -2.69 -9.64 -1.06
C PHE A 499 -2.02 -9.76 -2.42
N GLY A 500 -1.50 -10.94 -2.72
CA GLY A 500 -0.84 -11.26 -3.98
C GLY A 500 -1.66 -12.16 -4.90
N GLU A 501 -1.21 -12.27 -6.12
CA GLU A 501 -1.69 -13.21 -7.12
C GLU A 501 -0.50 -13.83 -7.82
N LEU A 502 -0.58 -15.13 -8.08
CA LEU A 502 0.28 -15.83 -9.03
C LEU A 502 -0.63 -16.52 -10.05
N ALA A 503 -0.42 -16.21 -11.33
CA ALA A 503 -1.20 -16.77 -12.42
C ALA A 503 -0.28 -17.37 -13.49
N ARG A 504 -0.75 -18.44 -14.14
CA ARG A 504 -0.10 -19.05 -15.30
C ARG A 504 -0.85 -18.70 -16.57
N TYR A 505 -0.16 -18.16 -17.56
CA TYR A 505 -0.70 -17.88 -18.89
C TYR A 505 -0.07 -18.81 -19.92
N ALA A 506 -0.89 -19.37 -20.80
CA ALA A 506 -0.38 -20.03 -22.00
C ALA A 506 0.28 -18.99 -22.93
N VAL A 507 1.36 -19.40 -23.60
CA VAL A 507 2.10 -18.58 -24.56
C VAL A 507 2.18 -19.29 -25.91
N ASP A 508 1.88 -18.58 -26.99
CA ASP A 508 2.09 -19.10 -28.34
C ASP A 508 3.60 -19.18 -28.65
N ALA A 509 4.08 -20.37 -28.96
CA ALA A 509 5.51 -20.64 -29.14
C ALA A 509 6.11 -19.97 -30.38
N ALA A 510 5.29 -19.67 -31.39
CA ALA A 510 5.74 -19.15 -32.68
C ALA A 510 5.84 -17.61 -32.65
N THR A 511 4.92 -16.98 -31.94
CA THR A 511 4.74 -15.52 -31.92
C THR A 511 5.16 -14.89 -30.59
N GLY A 512 5.18 -15.65 -29.49
CA GLY A 512 5.36 -15.13 -28.13
C GLY A 512 4.11 -14.47 -27.54
N THR A 513 2.96 -14.58 -28.20
CA THR A 513 1.74 -13.90 -27.74
C THR A 513 1.17 -14.61 -26.52
N LEU A 514 0.80 -13.85 -25.50
CA LEU A 514 0.17 -14.36 -24.27
C LEU A 514 -1.33 -14.61 -24.48
N SER A 515 -1.85 -15.68 -23.88
CA SER A 515 -3.29 -15.89 -23.74
C SER A 515 -3.93 -14.73 -22.95
N PRO A 516 -5.11 -14.23 -23.35
CA PRO A 516 -5.82 -13.18 -22.61
C PRO A 516 -6.33 -13.68 -21.25
N THR A 517 -6.50 -14.98 -21.08
CA THR A 517 -6.95 -15.61 -19.84
C THR A 517 -5.88 -16.54 -19.27
N PRO A 518 -5.65 -16.54 -17.95
CA PRO A 518 -4.76 -17.49 -17.30
C PRO A 518 -5.39 -18.89 -17.26
N ASP A 519 -4.55 -19.92 -17.30
CA ASP A 519 -4.96 -21.31 -17.12
C ASP A 519 -5.36 -21.59 -15.66
N TRP A 520 -4.68 -20.95 -14.72
CA TRP A 520 -4.99 -20.94 -13.30
C TRP A 520 -4.44 -19.68 -12.63
N ALA A 521 -5.04 -19.34 -11.50
CA ALA A 521 -4.71 -18.21 -10.63
C ALA A 521 -4.85 -18.67 -9.17
N GLN A 522 -4.15 -18.03 -8.22
CA GLN A 522 -4.22 -18.38 -6.80
C GLN A 522 -5.41 -17.73 -6.10
N SER A 523 -5.66 -16.45 -6.40
CA SER A 523 -6.73 -15.64 -5.80
C SER A 523 -7.96 -15.51 -6.70
N GLY A 524 -8.04 -16.22 -7.83
CA GLY A 524 -9.24 -16.28 -8.71
C GLY A 524 -9.44 -15.06 -9.63
N GLY A 525 -8.69 -13.99 -9.39
CA GLY A 525 -8.29 -12.95 -10.31
C GLY A 525 -9.34 -12.02 -10.92
N GLY A 526 -9.31 -10.76 -10.48
CA GLY A 526 -9.52 -9.60 -11.37
C GLY A 526 -10.34 -8.47 -10.76
N THR A 527 -11.46 -8.78 -10.12
CA THR A 527 -12.35 -7.74 -9.59
C THR A 527 -12.02 -7.29 -8.18
N ASP A 528 -11.29 -8.12 -7.41
CA ASP A 528 -11.11 -7.92 -5.96
C ASP A 528 -10.22 -6.73 -5.60
N CYS A 529 -9.50 -6.16 -6.58
CA CYS A 529 -8.68 -4.96 -6.48
C CYS A 529 -9.30 -3.68 -7.09
N ALA A 530 -10.57 -3.73 -7.55
CA ALA A 530 -11.23 -2.68 -8.32
C ALA A 530 -10.52 -2.38 -9.66
N GLY A 531 -11.05 -2.92 -10.77
CA GLY A 531 -10.73 -2.44 -12.12
C GLY A 531 -10.25 -3.46 -13.17
N ALA A 532 -10.04 -4.75 -12.86
CA ALA A 532 -9.73 -5.70 -13.94
C ALA A 532 -11.01 -6.22 -14.62
N SER A 533 -11.01 -6.20 -15.95
CA SER A 533 -12.09 -6.71 -16.80
C SER A 533 -12.41 -8.18 -16.49
N GLY A 534 -13.71 -8.46 -16.35
CA GLY A 534 -14.29 -9.70 -15.83
C GLY A 534 -14.20 -10.92 -16.75
N SER A 535 -13.00 -11.42 -17.02
CA SER A 535 -12.81 -12.63 -17.84
C SER A 535 -11.83 -13.64 -17.25
N ASN A 536 -11.91 -13.92 -15.94
CA ASN A 536 -11.08 -14.94 -15.29
C ASN A 536 -11.87 -16.11 -14.69
N PRO A 537 -11.30 -17.32 -14.70
CA PRO A 537 -11.93 -18.53 -14.17
C PRO A 537 -11.97 -18.54 -12.63
N ALA A 538 -13.05 -19.09 -12.08
CA ALA A 538 -13.44 -19.09 -10.66
C ALA A 538 -12.57 -19.91 -9.68
N THR A 539 -11.27 -20.14 -9.95
CA THR A 539 -10.46 -21.01 -9.09
C THR A 539 -9.62 -20.21 -8.09
N THR A 540 -10.14 -20.01 -6.88
CA THR A 540 -9.38 -19.54 -5.72
C THR A 540 -8.62 -20.71 -5.07
N ARG A 541 -7.52 -21.15 -5.70
CA ARG A 541 -6.82 -22.41 -5.36
C ARG A 541 -6.27 -22.44 -3.93
N LEU A 542 -5.58 -21.38 -3.51
CA LEU A 542 -5.00 -21.33 -2.16
C LEU A 542 -6.07 -21.04 -1.11
N ASP A 543 -7.02 -20.15 -1.40
CA ASP A 543 -8.07 -19.77 -0.44
C ASP A 543 -9.02 -20.93 -0.13
N GLY A 544 -9.18 -21.89 -1.05
CA GLY A 544 -9.93 -23.12 -0.80
C GLY A 544 -9.28 -24.11 0.18
N ARG A 545 -8.02 -23.93 0.59
CA ARG A 545 -7.32 -24.87 1.49
C ARG A 545 -7.41 -24.48 2.95
N SER A 546 -7.81 -25.38 3.85
CA SER A 546 -7.77 -25.10 5.28
C SER A 546 -6.33 -24.91 5.77
N ALA A 547 -6.13 -24.25 6.93
CA ALA A 547 -4.80 -24.11 7.52
C ALA A 547 -4.12 -25.47 7.79
N ASP A 548 -4.91 -26.52 8.07
CA ASP A 548 -4.42 -27.87 8.35
C ASP A 548 -4.10 -28.68 7.09
N ASP A 549 -4.67 -28.33 5.94
CA ASP A 549 -4.30 -28.94 4.65
C ASP A 549 -2.99 -28.37 4.07
N ARG A 550 -2.47 -27.28 4.65
CA ARG A 550 -1.25 -26.63 4.20
C ARG A 550 -0.02 -27.20 4.89
N ARG A 551 1.00 -27.54 4.09
CA ARG A 551 2.31 -28.01 4.57
C ARG A 551 3.27 -26.82 4.62
N ILE A 552 3.35 -26.17 5.77
CA ILE A 552 4.18 -24.98 5.98
C ILE A 552 5.35 -25.37 6.87
N TYR A 553 6.58 -25.11 6.42
CA TYR A 553 7.80 -25.47 7.12
C TYR A 553 8.57 -24.21 7.57
N THR A 554 9.37 -24.34 8.62
CA THR A 554 10.43 -23.39 9.01
C THR A 554 11.69 -24.17 9.38
N LEU A 555 12.84 -23.51 9.45
CA LEU A 555 14.04 -24.10 10.03
C LEU A 555 13.83 -24.39 11.52
N ASP A 556 14.22 -25.59 11.97
CA ASP A 556 14.24 -25.96 13.39
C ASP A 556 15.47 -25.36 14.09
N ASP A 557 15.26 -24.27 14.83
CA ASP A 557 16.29 -23.58 15.62
C ASP A 557 16.62 -24.29 16.95
N GLY A 558 15.97 -25.42 17.24
CA GLY A 558 16.27 -26.29 18.38
C GLY A 558 17.33 -27.36 18.11
N ARG A 559 17.82 -27.49 16.87
CA ARG A 559 18.75 -28.54 16.46
C ARG A 559 20.07 -27.98 15.96
N SER A 560 21.14 -28.77 16.13
CA SER A 560 22.47 -28.40 15.67
C SER A 560 22.63 -28.49 14.14
N ALA A 561 21.91 -29.41 13.49
CA ALA A 561 21.92 -29.58 12.03
C ALA A 561 20.68 -28.93 11.40
N ALA A 562 20.85 -28.35 10.21
CA ALA A 562 19.75 -27.78 9.46
C ALA A 562 18.69 -28.85 9.17
N SER A 563 17.45 -28.58 9.60
CA SER A 563 16.31 -29.46 9.34
C SER A 563 15.02 -28.65 9.38
N LEU A 564 14.02 -29.14 8.66
CA LEU A 564 12.69 -28.52 8.62
C LEU A 564 11.82 -29.04 9.75
N VAL A 565 11.01 -28.15 10.31
CA VAL A 565 9.91 -28.47 11.24
C VAL A 565 8.61 -27.87 10.70
N SER A 566 7.47 -28.52 10.98
CA SER A 566 6.16 -27.96 10.63
C SER A 566 5.93 -26.65 11.38
N PHE A 567 5.44 -25.62 10.70
CA PHE A 567 5.02 -24.36 11.31
C PHE A 567 3.64 -24.52 11.96
N GLU A 568 3.60 -25.36 12.99
CA GLU A 568 2.46 -25.61 13.85
C GLU A 568 2.88 -25.36 15.29
N TRP A 569 2.01 -24.74 16.09
CA TRP A 569 2.34 -24.34 17.46
C TRP A 569 2.97 -25.48 18.28
N GLY A 570 2.41 -26.69 18.21
CA GLY A 570 2.91 -27.85 18.96
C GLY A 570 4.22 -28.45 18.41
N SER A 571 4.59 -28.12 17.17
CA SER A 571 5.81 -28.62 16.50
C SER A 571 7.00 -27.69 16.68
N LEU A 572 6.76 -26.37 16.86
CA LEU A 572 7.82 -25.37 17.01
C LEU A 572 8.65 -25.58 18.28
N SER A 573 9.94 -25.25 18.20
CA SER A 573 10.83 -25.23 19.37
C SER A 573 10.35 -24.18 20.40
N SER A 574 10.77 -24.32 21.66
CA SER A 574 10.47 -23.32 22.70
C SER A 574 10.99 -21.92 22.36
N ASN A 575 12.07 -21.82 21.58
CA ASN A 575 12.62 -20.53 21.14
C ASN A 575 11.70 -19.88 20.10
N SER A 576 11.31 -20.66 19.08
CA SER A 576 10.40 -20.20 18.04
C SER A 576 9.01 -19.85 18.58
N GLN A 577 8.48 -20.61 19.55
CA GLN A 577 7.21 -20.33 20.21
C GLN A 577 7.18 -18.96 20.91
N ARG A 578 8.30 -18.51 21.49
CA ARG A 578 8.37 -17.22 22.20
C ARG A 578 8.05 -16.03 21.30
N TYR A 579 8.41 -16.08 20.01
CA TYR A 579 8.13 -15.00 19.06
C TYR A 579 6.63 -14.73 18.86
N PHE A 580 5.78 -15.70 19.18
CA PHE A 580 4.32 -15.60 19.05
C PHE A 580 3.61 -15.51 20.41
N SER A 581 4.36 -15.44 21.51
CA SER A 581 3.78 -15.25 22.84
C SER A 581 3.14 -13.87 22.97
N PHE A 582 2.05 -13.79 23.73
CA PHE A 582 1.34 -12.55 23.98
C PHE A 582 2.25 -11.50 24.62
N ASP A 583 3.14 -11.92 25.51
CA ASP A 583 4.10 -11.03 26.16
C ASP A 583 5.03 -10.34 25.15
N THR A 584 5.41 -11.04 24.08
CA THR A 584 6.26 -10.51 23.01
C THR A 584 5.50 -9.59 22.07
N VAL A 585 4.26 -9.94 21.69
CA VAL A 585 3.51 -9.20 20.66
C VAL A 585 2.68 -8.03 21.19
N LYS A 586 2.38 -7.99 22.49
CA LYS A 586 1.46 -6.99 23.09
C LYS A 586 1.87 -5.54 22.89
N GLY A 587 3.16 -5.25 22.75
CA GLY A 587 3.68 -3.89 22.59
C GLY A 587 3.64 -3.37 21.15
N SER A 588 3.32 -4.24 20.18
CA SER A 588 3.45 -3.91 18.76
C SER A 588 2.14 -4.03 17.98
N LEU A 589 1.16 -4.78 18.48
CA LEU A 589 -0.15 -4.92 17.83
C LEU A 589 -1.10 -3.78 18.24
N SER A 590 -1.57 -2.99 17.27
CA SER A 590 -2.46 -1.84 17.46
C SER A 590 -3.76 -2.20 18.18
N GLN A 591 -4.27 -3.42 17.97
CA GLN A 591 -5.46 -3.93 18.64
C GLN A 591 -5.28 -4.24 20.13
N VAL A 592 -4.06 -4.15 20.68
CA VAL A 592 -3.81 -4.32 22.12
C VAL A 592 -3.92 -2.95 22.81
N CYS A 593 -5.16 -2.48 22.92
CA CYS A 593 -5.49 -1.14 23.42
C CYS A 593 -6.53 -1.17 24.55
N SER A 594 -6.65 -0.09 25.33
CA SER A 594 -7.56 -0.04 26.49
C SER A 594 -9.05 -0.03 26.12
N SER A 595 -9.41 0.63 25.02
CA SER A 595 -10.80 0.80 24.56
C SER A 595 -10.86 1.19 23.08
N GLY A 596 -11.85 0.71 22.33
CA GLY A 596 -12.01 0.98 20.90
C GLY A 596 -12.63 -0.21 20.17
N ALA A 597 -13.20 0.02 18.98
CA ALA A 597 -13.84 -1.03 18.18
C ALA A 597 -12.83 -2.08 17.65
N ASP A 598 -11.57 -1.68 17.50
CA ASP A 598 -10.49 -2.57 17.06
C ASP A 598 -9.82 -3.31 18.23
N CYS A 599 -10.01 -2.84 19.47
CA CYS A 599 -9.33 -3.41 20.63
C CYS A 599 -9.79 -4.84 20.92
N ILE A 600 -8.84 -5.72 21.22
CA ILE A 600 -9.16 -7.08 21.67
C ILE A 600 -9.60 -7.07 23.15
N PRO A 601 -10.57 -7.93 23.52
CA PRO A 601 -11.03 -8.07 24.90
C PRO A 601 -9.89 -8.38 25.86
N ALA A 602 -9.96 -7.88 27.09
CA ALA A 602 -8.96 -8.16 28.12
C ALA A 602 -8.77 -9.66 28.38
N ALA A 603 -9.85 -10.45 28.30
CA ALA A 603 -9.82 -11.91 28.44
C ALA A 603 -9.05 -12.63 27.31
N SER A 604 -8.84 -11.97 26.17
CA SER A 604 -8.08 -12.49 25.03
C SER A 604 -6.62 -12.05 25.03
N ARG A 605 -6.20 -11.23 26.01
CA ARG A 605 -4.81 -10.73 26.17
C ARG A 605 -3.92 -11.75 26.89
N ALA A 606 -3.84 -12.92 26.30
CA ALA A 606 -3.10 -14.07 26.83
C ALA A 606 -2.65 -14.97 25.68
N ASP A 607 -1.85 -15.97 26.01
CA ASP A 607 -1.51 -17.05 25.09
C ASP A 607 -2.64 -18.07 24.98
N SER A 608 -2.89 -18.49 23.74
CA SER A 608 -3.70 -19.66 23.44
C SER A 608 -2.81 -20.90 23.38
N THR A 609 -3.27 -21.98 24.01
CA THR A 609 -2.50 -23.24 24.13
C THR A 609 -3.04 -24.36 23.24
N GLY A 610 -4.16 -24.14 22.55
CA GLY A 610 -4.79 -25.11 21.66
C GLY A 610 -6.15 -24.66 21.15
N SER A 611 -6.81 -25.54 20.40
CA SER A 611 -8.14 -25.30 19.83
C SER A 611 -9.17 -24.91 20.91
N GLY A 612 -10.01 -23.91 20.63
CA GLY A 612 -11.05 -23.42 21.52
C GLY A 612 -10.60 -22.40 22.59
N SER A 613 -9.30 -22.18 22.78
CA SER A 613 -8.81 -21.15 23.72
C SER A 613 -8.92 -19.73 23.14
N SER A 614 -9.11 -18.71 23.99
CA SER A 614 -9.45 -17.32 23.59
C SER A 614 -8.25 -16.38 23.43
N GLY A 615 -7.03 -16.84 23.73
CA GLY A 615 -5.82 -16.00 23.71
C GLY A 615 -5.42 -15.52 22.31
N ALA A 616 -4.94 -14.28 22.22
CA ALA A 616 -4.46 -13.66 20.98
C ALA A 616 -3.01 -13.98 20.64
N GLY A 617 -2.20 -14.45 21.60
CA GLY A 617 -0.88 -15.03 21.35
C GLY A 617 -0.93 -16.55 21.18
N GLY A 618 0.19 -17.19 20.86
CA GLY A 618 0.34 -18.65 20.82
C GLY A 618 -0.37 -19.34 19.65
N TYR A 619 -1.10 -20.41 19.95
CA TYR A 619 -1.77 -21.29 19.00
C TYR A 619 -2.63 -20.57 17.94
N ASN A 620 -3.55 -19.69 18.36
CA ASN A 620 -4.46 -18.93 17.49
C ASN A 620 -3.69 -18.00 16.54
N LEU A 621 -2.61 -17.37 17.01
CA LEU A 621 -1.81 -16.48 16.19
C LEU A 621 -1.08 -17.26 15.10
N VAL A 622 -0.46 -18.38 15.48
CA VAL A 622 0.21 -19.27 14.52
C VAL A 622 -0.78 -19.81 13.48
N ASN A 623 -1.98 -20.25 13.89
CA ASN A 623 -3.00 -20.72 12.94
C ASN A 623 -3.51 -19.62 12.01
N TYR A 624 -3.70 -18.41 12.53
CA TYR A 624 -4.05 -17.27 11.69
C TYR A 624 -2.96 -17.00 10.63
N LEU A 625 -1.68 -17.07 11.02
CA LEU A 625 -0.56 -16.94 10.08
C LEU A 625 -0.50 -18.08 9.05
N ARG A 626 -0.94 -19.30 9.41
CA ARG A 626 -1.12 -20.44 8.49
C ARG A 626 -2.32 -20.27 7.54
N GLY A 627 -3.20 -19.29 7.77
CA GLY A 627 -4.36 -19.00 6.92
C GLY A 627 -5.72 -19.34 7.54
N ASP A 628 -5.81 -19.54 8.86
CA ASP A 628 -7.08 -19.68 9.56
C ASP A 628 -7.78 -18.31 9.74
N GLY A 629 -8.86 -18.10 8.99
CA GLY A 629 -9.66 -16.87 9.03
C GLY A 629 -10.69 -16.80 10.17
N SER A 630 -10.86 -17.85 10.98
CA SER A 630 -11.96 -17.96 11.97
C SER A 630 -11.89 -16.94 13.14
N ARG A 631 -10.81 -16.17 13.22
CA ARG A 631 -10.56 -15.13 14.22
C ARG A 631 -10.33 -13.76 13.57
N ALA A 632 -10.56 -13.62 12.27
CA ALA A 632 -10.43 -12.36 11.54
C ALA A 632 -11.58 -11.40 11.89
N GLN A 633 -11.35 -10.09 11.75
CA GLN A 633 -12.29 -9.05 12.13
C GLN A 633 -13.60 -9.06 11.31
N ASP A 634 -13.52 -9.57 10.09
CA ASP A 634 -14.60 -9.68 9.12
C ASP A 634 -15.28 -11.05 9.11
N ASP A 635 -14.86 -12.01 9.94
CA ASP A 635 -15.51 -13.32 9.99
C ASP A 635 -16.98 -13.18 10.44
N PRO A 636 -17.96 -13.46 9.56
CA PRO A 636 -19.38 -13.33 9.88
C PRO A 636 -19.83 -14.35 10.93
N ASN A 637 -19.10 -15.46 11.09
CA ASN A 637 -19.43 -16.54 12.02
C ASN A 637 -18.77 -16.36 13.40
N ALA A 638 -17.78 -15.48 13.52
CA ALA A 638 -17.12 -15.19 14.78
C ALA A 638 -17.91 -14.16 15.61
N ALA A 639 -18.16 -14.48 16.88
CA ALA A 639 -18.61 -13.49 17.86
C ALA A 639 -17.60 -12.34 17.98
N ALA A 640 -18.05 -11.11 18.27
CA ALA A 640 -17.15 -9.94 18.34
C ALA A 640 -15.94 -10.14 19.27
N ALA A 641 -16.13 -10.84 20.40
CA ALA A 641 -15.06 -11.14 21.36
C ALA A 641 -14.00 -12.14 20.84
N ALA A 642 -14.32 -12.88 19.77
CA ALA A 642 -13.43 -13.85 19.12
C ALA A 642 -12.65 -13.27 17.92
N ARG A 643 -12.88 -12.00 17.56
CA ARG A 643 -12.29 -11.31 16.40
C ARG A 643 -10.97 -10.62 16.77
N LEU A 644 -9.89 -11.37 16.69
CA LEU A 644 -8.57 -11.00 17.24
C LEU A 644 -7.64 -10.34 16.22
N TYR A 645 -7.80 -10.65 14.92
CA TYR A 645 -6.82 -10.30 13.89
C TYR A 645 -7.44 -9.54 12.72
N ARG A 646 -6.60 -8.94 11.87
CA ARG A 646 -7.05 -8.21 10.68
C ARG A 646 -7.86 -9.07 9.70
N PRO A 647 -8.70 -8.45 8.87
CA PRO A 647 -9.31 -9.13 7.73
C PRO A 647 -8.26 -9.53 6.68
N ARG A 648 -8.49 -10.65 6.00
CA ARG A 648 -7.70 -11.11 4.85
C ARG A 648 -8.63 -11.63 3.76
N GLU A 649 -8.66 -10.91 2.64
CA GLU A 649 -9.42 -11.33 1.45
C GLU A 649 -8.87 -12.64 0.87
N HIS A 650 -7.53 -12.72 0.77
CA HIS A 650 -6.83 -13.88 0.25
C HIS A 650 -5.68 -14.28 1.18
N LYS A 651 -5.30 -15.56 1.13
CA LYS A 651 -4.22 -16.15 1.94
C LYS A 651 -2.83 -15.77 1.43
N LEU A 652 -2.66 -15.65 0.12
CA LEU A 652 -1.38 -15.31 -0.50
C LEU A 652 -1.06 -13.84 -0.22
N GLY A 653 0.06 -13.59 0.46
CA GLY A 653 0.56 -12.24 0.70
C GLY A 653 0.95 -11.52 -0.59
N ASP A 654 1.08 -10.19 -0.54
CA ASP A 654 1.54 -9.42 -1.69
C ASP A 654 2.93 -9.87 -2.17
N ILE A 655 3.10 -9.97 -3.49
CA ILE A 655 4.37 -10.29 -4.14
C ILE A 655 4.86 -8.98 -4.76
N ALA A 656 5.77 -8.25 -4.10
CA ALA A 656 6.18 -6.93 -4.58
C ALA A 656 7.52 -6.97 -5.33
N GLY A 657 8.59 -7.40 -4.67
CA GLY A 657 9.95 -7.49 -5.19
C GLY A 657 10.38 -8.88 -5.63
N SER A 658 9.71 -9.94 -5.13
CA SER A 658 10.09 -11.32 -5.46
C SER A 658 9.73 -11.68 -6.91
N GLN A 659 10.45 -12.66 -7.46
CA GLN A 659 10.23 -13.19 -8.80
C GLN A 659 9.90 -14.67 -8.75
N ALA A 660 8.85 -15.09 -9.46
CA ALA A 660 8.52 -16.49 -9.59
C ALA A 660 9.59 -17.25 -10.41
N VAL A 661 10.10 -18.35 -9.87
CA VAL A 661 11.09 -19.23 -10.51
C VAL A 661 10.46 -20.58 -10.82
N TYR A 662 10.54 -20.99 -12.09
CA TYR A 662 10.03 -22.28 -12.55
C TYR A 662 11.15 -23.32 -12.61
N VAL A 663 10.98 -24.43 -11.89
CA VAL A 663 11.92 -25.57 -11.85
C VAL A 663 11.22 -26.81 -12.39
N ARG A 664 11.87 -27.49 -13.34
CA ARG A 664 11.39 -28.72 -13.98
C ARG A 664 12.56 -29.67 -14.21
N ALA A 665 12.45 -30.65 -15.11
CA ALA A 665 13.58 -31.47 -15.55
C ALA A 665 14.86 -30.63 -15.81
N PRO A 666 16.05 -31.06 -15.33
CA PRO A 666 17.31 -30.33 -15.50
C PRO A 666 17.59 -29.91 -16.94
N ASN A 667 17.90 -28.63 -17.15
CA ASN A 667 18.19 -28.08 -18.48
C ASN A 667 19.69 -27.83 -18.73
N PHE A 668 20.52 -27.66 -17.69
CA PHE A 668 21.95 -27.37 -17.86
C PHE A 668 22.69 -28.47 -18.63
N SER A 669 23.85 -28.17 -19.20
CA SER A 669 24.67 -29.14 -19.95
C SER A 669 26.06 -29.29 -19.32
N TYR A 670 26.12 -29.55 -18.01
CA TYR A 670 27.40 -29.69 -17.32
C TYR A 670 28.18 -30.91 -17.80
N ALA A 671 29.48 -30.73 -18.01
CA ALA A 671 30.42 -31.78 -18.40
C ALA A 671 30.94 -32.59 -17.21
N ASP A 672 30.55 -32.21 -15.99
CA ASP A 672 30.92 -32.86 -14.76
C ASP A 672 30.43 -34.32 -14.67
N LYS A 673 31.22 -35.15 -14.00
CA LYS A 673 30.93 -36.58 -13.82
C LYS A 673 29.56 -36.78 -13.13
N GLY A 674 28.78 -37.73 -13.66
CA GLY A 674 27.48 -38.11 -13.10
C GLY A 674 26.32 -37.17 -13.46
N TYR A 675 26.57 -36.00 -14.07
CA TYR A 675 25.50 -35.06 -14.37
C TYR A 675 24.53 -35.57 -15.44
N ALA A 676 25.04 -36.21 -16.50
CA ALA A 676 24.18 -36.79 -17.54
C ALA A 676 23.22 -37.88 -16.99
N GLU A 677 23.68 -38.66 -16.01
CA GLU A 677 22.87 -39.63 -15.30
C GLU A 677 21.83 -38.94 -14.40
N PHE A 678 22.21 -37.87 -13.71
CA PHE A 678 21.29 -37.05 -12.94
C PHE A 678 20.18 -36.44 -13.81
N LYS A 679 20.52 -35.87 -14.98
CA LYS A 679 19.51 -35.35 -15.94
C LYS A 679 18.53 -36.44 -16.36
N THR A 680 19.03 -37.64 -16.64
CA THR A 680 18.21 -38.80 -17.02
C THR A 680 17.28 -39.21 -15.88
N THR A 681 17.81 -39.27 -14.66
CA THR A 681 17.05 -39.63 -13.45
C THR A 681 15.96 -38.61 -13.14
N GLN A 682 16.21 -37.33 -13.39
CA GLN A 682 15.28 -36.22 -13.11
C GLN A 682 14.43 -35.82 -14.33
N ALA A 683 14.42 -36.62 -15.41
CA ALA A 683 13.71 -36.29 -16.65
C ALA A 683 12.19 -36.14 -16.45
N ALA A 684 11.62 -36.87 -15.50
CA ALA A 684 10.20 -36.82 -15.13
C ALA A 684 9.92 -35.98 -13.87
N ARG A 685 10.85 -35.09 -13.47
CA ARG A 685 10.64 -34.23 -12.29
C ARG A 685 9.44 -33.32 -12.48
N GLN A 686 8.49 -33.37 -11.52
CA GLN A 686 7.32 -32.48 -11.49
C GLN A 686 7.75 -31.02 -11.58
N GLY A 687 7.08 -30.27 -12.46
CA GLY A 687 7.32 -28.84 -12.61
C GLY A 687 6.76 -28.07 -11.42
N MET A 688 7.58 -27.26 -10.77
CA MET A 688 7.21 -26.42 -9.62
C MET A 688 7.50 -24.96 -9.89
N VAL A 689 6.63 -24.08 -9.41
CA VAL A 689 6.85 -22.62 -9.39
C VAL A 689 7.06 -22.18 -7.95
N TYR A 690 8.19 -21.54 -7.71
CA TYR A 690 8.57 -21.00 -6.41
C TYR A 690 8.46 -19.48 -6.42
N VAL A 691 7.79 -18.89 -5.43
CA VAL A 691 7.66 -17.43 -5.32
C VAL A 691 7.64 -16.99 -3.86
N GLY A 692 8.39 -15.94 -3.53
CA GLY A 692 8.33 -15.30 -2.22
C GLY A 692 7.16 -14.33 -2.12
N ALA A 693 6.49 -14.31 -0.98
CA ALA A 693 5.38 -13.41 -0.70
C ALA A 693 5.51 -12.77 0.70
N ASN A 694 4.87 -11.60 0.86
CA ASN A 694 4.91 -10.80 2.08
C ASN A 694 3.92 -11.28 3.16
N ASP A 695 3.35 -12.46 3.02
CA ASP A 695 2.81 -13.26 4.12
C ASP A 695 3.89 -14.05 4.87
N GLY A 696 5.16 -13.86 4.49
CA GLY A 696 6.34 -14.42 5.16
C GLY A 696 6.82 -15.74 4.57
N MET A 697 6.24 -16.18 3.46
CA MET A 697 6.43 -17.51 2.91
C MET A 697 7.09 -17.46 1.52
N LEU A 698 8.02 -18.39 1.29
CA LEU A 698 8.28 -18.93 -0.03
C LEU A 698 7.22 -20.01 -0.30
N HIS A 699 6.41 -19.82 -1.33
CA HIS A 699 5.42 -20.83 -1.75
C HIS A 699 5.97 -21.69 -2.88
N ALA A 700 5.63 -22.99 -2.85
CA ALA A 700 5.89 -23.94 -3.91
C ALA A 700 4.57 -24.45 -4.50
N PHE A 701 4.26 -24.03 -5.73
CA PHE A 701 3.06 -24.43 -6.45
C PHE A 701 3.36 -25.45 -7.53
N ASP A 702 2.48 -26.43 -7.71
CA ASP A 702 2.51 -27.30 -8.89
C ASP A 702 2.25 -26.45 -10.13
N ALA A 703 3.17 -26.48 -11.09
CA ALA A 703 3.08 -25.67 -12.30
C ALA A 703 1.88 -26.04 -13.17
N THR A 704 1.35 -27.27 -13.04
CA THR A 704 0.29 -27.86 -13.88
C THR A 704 -1.09 -27.32 -13.51
N ASP A 705 -1.42 -27.31 -12.22
CA ASP A 705 -2.78 -26.99 -11.74
C ASP A 705 -2.82 -25.84 -10.72
N GLY A 706 -1.66 -25.31 -10.32
CA GLY A 706 -1.54 -24.23 -9.34
C GLY A 706 -1.77 -24.68 -7.90
N SER A 707 -1.83 -25.97 -7.59
CA SER A 707 -2.01 -26.42 -6.22
C SER A 707 -0.76 -26.17 -5.37
N GLU A 708 -0.92 -25.64 -4.16
CA GLU A 708 0.21 -25.45 -3.24
C GLU A 708 0.73 -26.81 -2.75
N SER A 709 2.00 -27.14 -3.04
CA SER A 709 2.60 -28.37 -2.53
C SER A 709 3.12 -28.20 -1.10
N TRP A 710 3.77 -27.07 -0.83
CA TRP A 710 4.29 -26.68 0.49
C TRP A 710 4.67 -25.19 0.48
N ALA A 711 4.91 -24.64 1.66
CA ALA A 711 5.49 -23.31 1.86
C ALA A 711 6.64 -23.36 2.88
N TYR A 712 7.56 -22.41 2.80
CA TYR A 712 8.69 -22.28 3.73
C TYR A 712 8.76 -20.85 4.28
N ILE A 713 8.82 -20.73 5.61
CA ILE A 713 9.03 -19.47 6.32
C ILE A 713 10.51 -19.44 6.75
N PRO A 714 11.33 -18.51 6.22
CA PRO A 714 12.67 -18.31 6.74
C PRO A 714 12.62 -17.98 8.24
N SER A 715 13.34 -18.73 9.07
CA SER A 715 13.17 -18.65 10.53
C SER A 715 13.60 -17.30 11.12
N MET A 716 14.41 -16.55 10.35
CA MET A 716 14.83 -15.19 10.66
C MET A 716 13.70 -14.16 10.58
N LEU A 717 12.56 -14.50 9.97
CA LEU A 717 11.37 -13.65 9.88
C LEU A 717 10.34 -13.93 10.99
N LEU A 718 10.46 -15.05 11.71
CA LEU A 718 9.54 -15.39 12.82
C LEU A 718 9.35 -14.26 13.85
N PRO A 719 10.40 -13.50 14.25
CA PRO A 719 10.25 -12.39 15.19
C PRO A 719 9.38 -11.22 14.69
N GLN A 720 9.07 -11.15 13.38
CA GLN A 720 8.29 -10.07 12.78
C GLN A 720 6.95 -10.55 12.21
N LEU A 721 6.79 -11.86 12.00
CA LEU A 721 5.66 -12.46 11.30
C LEU A 721 4.29 -12.14 11.95
N TYR A 722 4.24 -11.95 13.27
CA TYR A 722 3.00 -11.58 13.99
C TYR A 722 2.41 -10.24 13.53
N LYS A 723 3.21 -9.33 12.97
CA LYS A 723 2.73 -8.02 12.48
C LYS A 723 1.69 -8.16 11.37
N LEU A 724 1.68 -9.28 10.65
CA LEU A 724 0.64 -9.61 9.67
C LEU A 724 -0.77 -9.81 10.29
N ALA A 725 -0.87 -9.84 11.62
CA ALA A 725 -2.13 -9.94 12.35
C ALA A 725 -2.67 -8.58 12.81
N ASP A 726 -1.93 -7.50 12.59
CA ASP A 726 -2.30 -6.16 13.04
C ASP A 726 -3.53 -5.62 12.29
N LYS A 727 -4.56 -5.17 13.02
CA LYS A 727 -5.80 -4.63 12.40
C LYS A 727 -5.56 -3.35 11.57
N GLN A 728 -4.45 -2.64 11.81
CA GLN A 728 -3.98 -1.47 11.06
C GLN A 728 -2.88 -1.82 10.04
N TYR A 729 -2.74 -3.08 9.64
CA TYR A 729 -1.71 -3.52 8.69
C TYR A 729 -1.67 -2.69 7.39
N ALA A 730 -2.79 -2.14 6.93
CA ALA A 730 -2.79 -1.32 5.72
C ALA A 730 -1.88 -0.07 5.82
N SER A 731 -1.81 0.56 6.99
CA SER A 731 -0.91 1.70 7.27
C SER A 731 0.44 1.27 7.86
N GLN A 732 0.58 -0.01 8.23
CA GLN A 732 1.75 -0.60 8.89
C GLN A 732 2.32 -1.79 8.12
N HIS A 733 2.15 -1.82 6.80
CA HIS A 733 2.64 -2.90 5.94
C HIS A 733 4.14 -3.11 6.12
N ILE A 734 4.57 -4.35 6.01
CA ILE A 734 5.98 -4.75 6.06
C ILE A 734 6.31 -5.69 4.91
N PHE A 735 7.52 -5.56 4.38
CA PHE A 735 8.11 -6.58 3.54
C PHE A 735 8.55 -7.78 4.38
N LEU A 736 8.48 -8.99 3.81
CA LEU A 736 8.97 -10.23 4.42
C LEU A 736 9.80 -11.04 3.42
N VAL A 737 9.23 -11.99 2.68
CA VAL A 737 9.97 -12.75 1.66
C VAL A 737 9.87 -12.05 0.32
N ASP A 738 10.59 -10.93 0.19
CA ASP A 738 10.50 -10.03 -0.97
C ASP A 738 11.73 -10.11 -1.91
N GLY A 739 12.73 -10.91 -1.55
CA GLY A 739 13.99 -10.98 -2.28
C GLY A 739 13.96 -11.86 -3.53
N PRO A 740 15.01 -11.73 -4.37
CA PRO A 740 15.21 -12.59 -5.53
C PRO A 740 15.53 -14.04 -5.14
N ILE A 741 15.14 -14.97 -6.01
CA ILE A 741 15.35 -16.41 -5.87
C ILE A 741 16.21 -16.91 -7.03
N THR A 742 17.21 -17.75 -6.73
CA THR A 742 18.07 -18.42 -7.72
C THR A 742 18.01 -19.93 -7.52
N THR A 743 17.92 -20.68 -8.61
CA THR A 743 17.96 -22.15 -8.60
C THR A 743 19.14 -22.68 -9.40
N ALA A 744 19.78 -23.74 -8.94
CA ALA A 744 20.90 -24.37 -9.64
C ALA A 744 21.05 -25.85 -9.31
N ASP A 745 21.59 -26.62 -10.26
CA ASP A 745 22.07 -27.97 -9.98
C ASP A 745 23.51 -27.89 -9.47
N VAL A 746 23.79 -28.52 -8.33
CA VAL A 746 25.08 -28.52 -7.64
C VAL A 746 25.49 -29.93 -7.25
N HIS A 747 26.78 -30.18 -7.10
CA HIS A 747 27.32 -31.46 -6.68
C HIS A 747 28.01 -31.33 -5.32
N ASP A 748 27.64 -32.15 -4.34
CA ASP A 748 28.18 -32.08 -2.98
C ASP A 748 29.49 -32.88 -2.77
N GLY A 749 29.95 -33.56 -3.83
CA GLY A 749 31.09 -34.50 -3.80
C GLY A 749 30.67 -35.96 -3.89
N SER A 750 29.39 -36.25 -3.61
CA SER A 750 28.79 -37.59 -3.65
C SER A 750 27.60 -37.69 -4.63
N ALA A 751 26.73 -36.68 -4.67
CA ALA A 751 25.52 -36.68 -5.45
C ALA A 751 25.20 -35.28 -6.02
N TRP A 752 24.38 -35.29 -7.06
CA TRP A 752 23.80 -34.09 -7.67
C TRP A 752 22.49 -33.73 -6.98
N HIS A 753 22.32 -32.44 -6.74
CA HIS A 753 21.15 -31.84 -6.10
C HIS A 753 20.70 -30.62 -6.89
N THR A 754 19.40 -30.33 -6.86
CA THR A 754 18.84 -29.05 -7.31
C THR A 754 18.50 -28.21 -6.10
N ILE A 755 19.21 -27.10 -5.92
CA ILE A 755 19.03 -26.20 -4.78
C ILE A 755 18.31 -24.92 -5.21
N LEU A 756 17.62 -24.32 -4.25
CA LEU A 756 16.99 -23.00 -4.33
C LEU A 756 17.62 -22.12 -3.25
N VAL A 757 18.06 -20.92 -3.63
CA VAL A 757 18.61 -19.92 -2.71
C VAL A 757 17.82 -18.63 -2.85
N GLY A 758 17.26 -18.13 -1.75
CA GLY A 758 16.46 -16.91 -1.72
C GLY A 758 17.05 -15.82 -0.82
N GLY A 759 16.89 -14.57 -1.23
CA GLY A 759 17.03 -13.40 -0.35
C GLY A 759 15.70 -12.99 0.27
N LEU A 760 15.74 -11.98 1.14
CA LEU A 760 14.58 -11.37 1.78
C LEU A 760 14.24 -9.98 1.24
N GLY A 761 15.12 -9.37 0.43
CA GLY A 761 14.86 -8.05 -0.14
C GLY A 761 14.68 -7.00 0.96
N GLY A 762 13.56 -6.26 0.91
CA GLY A 762 13.18 -5.28 1.94
C GLY A 762 12.75 -5.90 3.27
N GLY A 763 12.46 -7.21 3.31
CA GLY A 763 11.92 -7.84 4.52
C GLY A 763 12.95 -8.30 5.54
N GLY A 764 14.24 -8.30 5.20
CA GLY A 764 15.27 -8.59 6.18
C GLY A 764 16.69 -8.72 5.64
N ARG A 765 17.63 -8.86 6.56
CA ARG A 765 19.06 -9.02 6.28
C ARG A 765 19.46 -10.49 6.39
N GLY A 766 19.27 -11.23 5.31
CA GLY A 766 19.55 -12.66 5.28
C GLY A 766 19.31 -13.35 3.94
N PHE A 767 19.84 -14.57 3.84
CA PHE A 767 19.64 -15.50 2.74
C PHE A 767 19.30 -16.89 3.28
N TYR A 768 18.55 -17.68 2.54
CA TYR A 768 18.22 -19.06 2.90
C TYR A 768 18.42 -19.99 1.70
N ALA A 769 18.71 -21.27 1.95
CA ALA A 769 18.84 -22.28 0.92
C ALA A 769 18.10 -23.58 1.26
N LEU A 770 17.44 -24.14 0.25
CA LEU A 770 16.70 -25.40 0.31
C LEU A 770 17.17 -26.34 -0.80
N ASP A 771 17.21 -27.63 -0.52
CA ASP A 771 17.28 -28.67 -1.53
C ASP A 771 15.86 -28.99 -2.02
N VAL A 772 15.62 -28.76 -3.30
CA VAL A 772 14.34 -28.98 -4.00
C VAL A 772 14.48 -30.03 -5.09
N THR A 773 15.49 -30.91 -5.00
CA THR A 773 15.68 -32.06 -5.90
C THR A 773 14.42 -32.92 -5.98
N ARG A 774 13.72 -33.07 -4.84
CA ARG A 774 12.43 -33.75 -4.73
C ARG A 774 11.31 -32.72 -4.52
N PRO A 775 10.52 -32.39 -5.56
CA PRO A 775 9.50 -31.34 -5.53
C PRO A 775 8.55 -31.35 -4.33
N GLY A 776 8.09 -32.52 -3.89
CA GLY A 776 7.10 -32.64 -2.81
C GLY A 776 7.67 -32.74 -1.39
N THR A 777 8.99 -32.86 -1.24
CA THR A 777 9.67 -33.06 0.05
C THR A 777 10.99 -32.28 0.08
N PRO A 778 10.95 -30.96 0.32
CA PRO A 778 12.15 -30.15 0.38
C PRO A 778 13.00 -30.49 1.61
N ALA A 779 14.28 -30.12 1.59
CA ALA A 779 15.15 -30.17 2.77
C ALA A 779 15.83 -28.82 3.01
N ALA A 780 15.99 -28.43 4.27
CA ALA A 780 16.75 -27.25 4.63
C ALA A 780 18.25 -27.48 4.45
N LEU A 781 18.96 -26.54 3.84
CA LEU A 781 20.42 -26.55 3.76
C LEU A 781 21.04 -25.61 4.79
N TRP A 782 20.68 -24.33 4.75
CA TRP A 782 21.23 -23.32 5.65
C TRP A 782 20.45 -21.99 5.59
N GLU A 783 20.61 -21.19 6.64
CA GLU A 783 20.20 -19.79 6.69
C GLU A 783 21.41 -18.92 7.07
N PHE A 784 21.69 -17.88 6.29
CA PHE A 784 22.76 -16.90 6.51
C PHE A 784 22.15 -15.57 6.97
N THR A 785 22.52 -15.09 8.15
CA THR A 785 21.89 -13.91 8.77
C THR A 785 22.90 -12.93 9.38
N HIS A 786 22.49 -11.68 9.50
CA HIS A 786 23.26 -10.65 10.21
C HIS A 786 23.23 -10.80 11.74
N ASP A 787 22.27 -11.55 12.28
CA ASP A 787 22.06 -11.70 13.72
C ASP A 787 23.11 -12.64 14.32
N THR A 788 24.18 -12.05 14.85
CA THR A 788 25.29 -12.78 15.47
C THR A 788 24.94 -13.39 16.83
N SER A 789 23.74 -13.15 17.36
CA SER A 789 23.24 -13.85 18.56
C SER A 789 22.75 -15.27 18.26
N ARG A 790 22.53 -15.61 16.97
CA ARG A 790 22.13 -16.94 16.53
C ARG A 790 23.32 -17.91 16.42
N THR A 791 23.10 -19.19 16.71
CA THR A 791 24.12 -20.26 16.70
C THR A 791 23.79 -21.34 15.67
N SER A 792 24.44 -22.52 15.68
CA SER A 792 24.09 -23.61 14.75
C SER A 792 22.58 -23.89 14.78
N PRO A 793 21.89 -24.03 13.63
CA PRO A 793 22.41 -24.27 12.29
C PRO A 793 22.61 -23.01 11.42
N PHE A 794 22.58 -21.81 12.02
CA PHE A 794 22.75 -20.54 11.32
C PHE A 794 24.20 -20.28 10.93
N VAL A 795 24.38 -19.70 9.74
CA VAL A 795 25.61 -19.00 9.36
C VAL A 795 25.39 -17.53 9.69
N VAL A 796 26.36 -16.86 10.33
CA VAL A 796 26.19 -15.49 10.81
C VAL A 796 27.33 -14.57 10.40
N ASP A 797 27.02 -13.33 10.02
CA ASP A 797 28.00 -12.26 9.80
C ASP A 797 27.34 -10.88 9.94
N ALA A 798 27.83 -10.07 10.87
CA ALA A 798 27.29 -8.75 11.18
C ALA A 798 27.28 -7.76 10.00
N ASP A 799 28.13 -7.96 8.98
CA ASP A 799 28.23 -7.05 7.83
C ASP A 799 27.20 -7.34 6.73
N LEU A 800 26.28 -8.27 6.97
CA LEU A 800 25.16 -8.56 6.06
C LEU A 800 24.03 -7.52 6.21
N GLY A 801 23.63 -6.93 5.10
CA GLY A 801 22.52 -5.99 4.96
C GLY A 801 21.32 -6.60 4.24
N TYR A 802 20.42 -5.74 3.75
CA TYR A 802 19.20 -6.13 3.07
C TYR A 802 19.50 -6.78 1.71
N SER A 803 18.99 -7.99 1.49
CA SER A 803 19.38 -8.88 0.39
C SER A 803 18.59 -8.65 -0.90
N PHE A 804 18.72 -7.46 -1.48
CA PHE A 804 18.14 -7.10 -2.79
C PHE A 804 18.88 -7.73 -3.99
N GLY A 805 20.08 -8.25 -3.77
CA GLY A 805 20.90 -8.92 -4.78
C GLY A 805 20.51 -10.38 -5.00
N ALA A 806 20.39 -10.80 -6.26
CA ALA A 806 20.20 -12.22 -6.59
C ALA A 806 21.46 -13.02 -6.23
N PRO A 807 21.34 -14.13 -5.48
CA PRO A 807 22.46 -15.03 -5.23
C PRO A 807 23.00 -15.61 -6.56
N LEU A 808 24.32 -15.74 -6.68
CA LEU A 808 24.97 -16.34 -7.86
C LEU A 808 25.56 -17.71 -7.50
N VAL A 809 25.05 -18.77 -8.13
CA VAL A 809 25.54 -20.14 -7.91
C VAL A 809 26.51 -20.56 -9.01
N THR A 810 27.74 -20.94 -8.63
CA THR A 810 28.84 -21.21 -9.56
C THR A 810 29.88 -22.18 -8.96
N LYS A 811 30.95 -22.50 -9.70
CA LYS A 811 32.08 -23.30 -9.21
C LYS A 811 33.35 -22.46 -9.08
N LEU A 812 34.14 -22.78 -8.06
CA LEU A 812 35.54 -22.36 -7.94
C LEU A 812 36.44 -23.17 -8.90
N SER A 813 37.72 -22.80 -9.00
CA SER A 813 38.67 -23.44 -9.93
C SER A 813 39.00 -24.90 -9.58
N ASP A 814 38.76 -25.32 -8.34
CA ASP A 814 38.88 -26.72 -7.88
C ASP A 814 37.60 -27.56 -8.08
N GLY A 815 36.54 -26.97 -8.65
CA GLY A 815 35.25 -27.62 -8.85
C GLY A 815 34.29 -27.53 -7.67
N THR A 816 34.66 -26.87 -6.56
CA THR A 816 33.76 -26.66 -5.42
C THR A 816 32.57 -25.77 -5.82
N TRP A 817 31.35 -26.28 -5.62
CA TRP A 817 30.13 -25.50 -5.81
C TRP A 817 29.93 -24.48 -4.68
N VAL A 818 29.67 -23.23 -5.07
CA VAL A 818 29.56 -22.09 -4.17
C VAL A 818 28.37 -21.21 -4.51
N VAL A 819 27.89 -20.50 -3.49
CA VAL A 819 26.89 -19.45 -3.60
C VAL A 819 27.58 -18.13 -3.27
N LEU A 820 27.50 -17.18 -4.19
CA LEU A 820 28.05 -15.85 -4.03
C LEU A 820 26.92 -14.89 -3.65
N VAL A 821 27.09 -14.18 -2.54
CA VAL A 821 26.15 -13.17 -2.03
C VAL A 821 26.91 -11.91 -1.61
N THR A 822 26.22 -10.79 -1.51
CA THR A 822 26.84 -9.49 -1.19
C THR A 822 26.27 -8.86 0.08
N SER A 823 26.82 -7.70 0.47
CA SER A 823 26.41 -7.02 1.70
C SER A 823 25.05 -6.36 1.56
N GLY A 824 24.59 -6.13 0.34
CA GLY A 824 23.30 -5.52 0.10
C GLY A 824 23.26 -4.08 0.61
N TYR A 825 22.07 -3.65 1.03
CA TYR A 825 21.85 -2.27 1.47
C TYR A 825 21.81 -2.16 3.00
N ASN A 826 22.18 -0.98 3.51
CA ASN A 826 22.11 -0.61 4.93
C ASN A 826 22.73 -1.65 5.88
N ASN A 827 23.90 -2.19 5.54
CA ASN A 827 24.66 -3.10 6.40
C ASN A 827 25.39 -2.35 7.55
N VAL A 828 24.61 -1.56 8.28
CA VAL A 828 25.02 -0.75 9.42
C VAL A 828 24.15 -1.11 10.61
N SER A 829 24.75 -1.18 11.80
CA SER A 829 24.08 -1.50 13.08
C SER A 829 23.27 -2.81 13.11
N PRO A 830 23.91 -3.98 13.28
CA PRO A 830 25.35 -4.20 13.26
C PRO A 830 25.91 -4.10 11.83
N GLY A 831 27.24 -4.00 11.72
CA GLY A 831 27.95 -3.96 10.46
C GLY A 831 28.79 -2.70 10.25
N ASN A 832 29.81 -2.80 9.40
CA ASN A 832 30.78 -1.75 9.11
C ASN A 832 30.37 -0.82 7.94
N GLY A 833 29.27 -1.10 7.23
CA GLY A 833 28.83 -0.34 6.06
C GLY A 833 29.61 -0.61 4.78
N HIS A 834 30.56 -1.55 4.78
CA HIS A 834 31.41 -1.81 3.62
C HIS A 834 30.70 -2.65 2.55
N GLY A 835 31.05 -2.44 1.28
CA GLY A 835 30.68 -3.33 0.19
C GLY A 835 31.46 -4.64 0.30
N THR A 836 30.78 -5.76 0.53
CA THR A 836 31.41 -7.07 0.77
C THR A 836 30.82 -8.16 -0.13
N LEU A 837 31.66 -9.10 -0.59
CA LEU A 837 31.28 -10.32 -1.30
C LEU A 837 31.62 -11.54 -0.44
N TRP A 838 30.65 -12.43 -0.21
CA TRP A 838 30.86 -13.73 0.44
C TRP A 838 30.85 -14.84 -0.60
N VAL A 839 31.77 -15.78 -0.43
CA VAL A 839 31.82 -17.06 -1.12
C VAL A 839 31.39 -18.12 -0.12
N LEU A 840 30.17 -18.62 -0.24
CA LEU A 840 29.58 -19.63 0.65
C LEU A 840 29.67 -21.00 0.00
N ASN A 841 29.90 -22.05 0.78
CA ASN A 841 29.71 -23.41 0.28
C ASN A 841 28.23 -23.63 -0.07
N ALA A 842 27.93 -24.17 -1.26
CA ALA A 842 26.55 -24.27 -1.72
C ALA A 842 25.66 -25.17 -0.85
N MET A 843 26.22 -26.24 -0.27
CA MET A 843 25.45 -27.22 0.51
C MET A 843 25.38 -26.88 1.99
N THR A 844 26.43 -26.27 2.56
CA THR A 844 26.53 -26.03 4.01
C THR A 844 26.39 -24.57 4.41
N GLY A 845 26.43 -23.64 3.45
CA GLY A 845 26.38 -22.19 3.71
C GLY A 845 27.65 -21.64 4.36
N SER A 846 28.60 -22.50 4.74
CA SER A 846 29.81 -22.10 5.45
C SER A 846 30.61 -21.09 4.63
N ILE A 847 31.04 -20.01 5.27
CA ILE A 847 31.84 -18.96 4.62
C ILE A 847 33.20 -19.53 4.25
N ILE A 848 33.45 -19.69 2.94
CA ILE A 848 34.77 -20.02 2.39
C ILE A 848 35.62 -18.76 2.38
N ARG A 849 35.05 -17.63 1.93
CA ARG A 849 35.78 -16.36 1.87
C ARG A 849 34.83 -15.19 2.05
N LYS A 850 35.29 -14.19 2.81
CA LYS A 850 34.72 -12.83 2.87
C LYS A 850 35.70 -11.87 2.19
N ILE A 851 35.20 -11.07 1.25
CA ILE A 851 36.02 -10.21 0.39
C ILE A 851 35.48 -8.79 0.49
N ASP A 852 36.25 -7.92 1.14
CA ASP A 852 35.87 -6.53 1.38
C ASP A 852 36.41 -5.61 0.27
N THR A 853 35.59 -4.68 -0.21
CA THR A 853 35.99 -3.62 -1.15
C THR A 853 36.72 -2.46 -0.47
N GLY A 854 36.52 -2.29 0.84
CA GLY A 854 36.95 -1.12 1.62
C GLY A 854 36.13 0.14 1.36
N ALA A 855 35.09 0.07 0.52
CA ALA A 855 34.21 1.20 0.23
C ALA A 855 32.95 1.16 1.11
N GLY A 856 32.55 2.32 1.61
CA GLY A 856 31.46 2.48 2.58
C GLY A 856 31.98 2.59 4.02
N ALA A 857 31.13 3.06 4.93
CA ALA A 857 31.47 3.21 6.34
C ALA A 857 30.20 3.38 7.21
N SER A 858 30.20 2.83 8.42
CA SER A 858 29.13 3.03 9.40
C SER A 858 29.30 4.30 10.23
N GLY A 859 30.54 4.79 10.42
CA GLY A 859 30.86 5.89 11.34
C GLY A 859 31.62 7.07 10.72
N SER A 860 31.86 7.09 9.41
CA SER A 860 32.62 8.14 8.74
C SER A 860 32.08 8.42 7.33
N THR A 861 32.44 9.57 6.77
CA THR A 861 32.12 9.91 5.37
C THR A 861 33.01 9.14 4.39
N VAL A 862 32.56 9.03 3.15
CA VAL A 862 33.31 8.38 2.04
C VAL A 862 33.10 9.17 0.74
N PRO A 863 33.97 9.03 -0.28
CA PRO A 863 33.73 9.66 -1.58
C PRO A 863 32.36 9.28 -2.17
N GLY A 864 31.50 10.29 -2.39
CA GLY A 864 30.11 10.09 -2.83
C GLY A 864 29.06 10.11 -1.71
N CYS A 865 29.47 10.20 -0.44
CA CYS A 865 28.56 10.35 0.70
C CYS A 865 29.19 11.21 1.81
N THR A 866 28.55 12.34 2.10
CA THR A 866 28.97 13.29 3.13
C THR A 866 28.14 13.19 4.40
N ALA A 867 27.09 12.36 4.42
CA ALA A 867 26.16 12.20 5.53
C ALA A 867 26.26 10.78 6.11
N VAL A 868 26.83 10.63 7.30
CA VAL A 868 27.02 9.35 7.99
C VAL A 868 25.69 8.85 8.58
N PRO A 869 25.35 7.55 8.51
CA PRO A 869 26.16 6.43 7.97
C PRO A 869 26.21 6.41 6.44
N CYS A 870 27.35 5.98 5.90
CA CYS A 870 27.61 5.89 4.46
C CYS A 870 27.80 4.44 3.99
N PRO A 871 26.79 3.56 4.03
CA PRO A 871 26.91 2.21 3.53
C PRO A 871 27.10 2.18 2.00
N SER A 872 28.05 1.38 1.49
CA SER A 872 28.36 1.29 0.05
C SER A 872 27.16 0.84 -0.79
N GLY A 873 26.39 -0.14 -0.31
CA GLY A 873 25.24 -0.65 -1.03
C GLY A 873 25.57 -1.58 -2.20
N LEU A 874 26.63 -2.40 -2.08
CA LEU A 874 26.96 -3.44 -3.07
C LEU A 874 25.91 -4.56 -3.03
N ALA A 875 24.93 -4.52 -3.93
CA ALA A 875 23.81 -5.47 -3.94
C ALA A 875 23.86 -6.48 -5.10
N ARG A 876 23.98 -6.02 -6.36
CA ARG A 876 23.81 -6.89 -7.53
C ARG A 876 25.15 -7.21 -8.19
N ILE A 877 25.35 -8.49 -8.52
CA ILE A 877 26.61 -9.00 -9.08
C ILE A 877 26.40 -9.90 -10.30
N SER A 878 27.44 -9.98 -11.13
CA SER A 878 27.55 -10.93 -12.25
C SER A 878 28.91 -11.62 -12.26
N GLY A 879 28.92 -12.92 -12.56
CA GLY A 879 30.14 -13.73 -12.65
C GLY A 879 30.53 -14.03 -14.09
N TRP A 880 31.81 -13.85 -14.42
CA TRP A 880 32.38 -14.26 -15.69
C TRP A 880 32.66 -15.77 -15.69
N VAL A 881 31.95 -16.48 -16.56
CA VAL A 881 32.11 -17.93 -16.79
C VAL A 881 32.54 -18.15 -18.23
N ALA A 882 33.78 -18.59 -18.44
CA ALA A 882 34.32 -18.76 -19.79
C ALA A 882 33.68 -19.94 -20.55
N ASN A 883 33.32 -21.00 -19.84
CA ASN A 883 32.68 -22.19 -20.39
C ASN A 883 31.42 -22.55 -19.58
N PRO A 884 30.21 -22.44 -20.16
CA PRO A 884 28.96 -22.77 -19.49
C PRO A 884 28.90 -24.20 -18.96
N ALA A 885 29.48 -25.15 -19.70
CA ALA A 885 29.46 -26.57 -19.36
C ALA A 885 30.33 -26.90 -18.14
N ASN A 886 31.26 -26.01 -17.76
CA ASN A 886 32.03 -26.15 -16.53
C ASN A 886 31.59 -25.18 -15.42
N ASN A 887 30.80 -24.15 -15.72
CA ASN A 887 30.26 -23.19 -14.76
C ASN A 887 31.28 -22.62 -13.74
N THR A 888 32.57 -22.54 -14.09
CA THR A 888 33.63 -22.02 -13.21
C THR A 888 33.72 -20.51 -13.37
N VAL A 889 33.60 -19.79 -12.25
CA VAL A 889 33.77 -18.33 -12.22
C VAL A 889 35.25 -17.97 -12.10
N THR A 890 35.67 -16.93 -12.80
CA THR A 890 37.02 -16.36 -12.65
C THR A 890 37.00 -14.93 -12.13
N GLN A 891 36.03 -14.13 -12.55
CA GLN A 891 35.85 -12.75 -12.08
C GLN A 891 34.39 -12.50 -11.75
N VAL A 892 34.14 -11.66 -10.74
CA VAL A 892 32.81 -11.21 -10.36
C VAL A 892 32.79 -9.69 -10.45
N TYR A 893 31.71 -9.12 -10.96
CA TYR A 893 31.54 -7.67 -11.13
C TYR A 893 30.30 -7.21 -10.37
N GLY A 894 30.35 -6.01 -9.79
CA GLY A 894 29.23 -5.40 -9.07
C GLY A 894 29.38 -3.90 -8.98
N GLY A 895 28.27 -3.17 -8.98
CA GLY A 895 28.24 -1.72 -8.74
C GLY A 895 27.74 -1.38 -7.34
N ASP A 896 28.08 -0.19 -6.86
CA ASP A 896 27.59 0.33 -5.57
C ASP A 896 26.85 1.68 -5.71
N LEU A 897 26.23 2.12 -4.61
CA LEU A 897 25.43 3.36 -4.59
C LEU A 897 26.26 4.64 -4.69
N TYR A 898 27.59 4.53 -4.67
CA TYR A 898 28.52 5.65 -4.88
C TYR A 898 29.12 5.67 -6.29
N GLY A 899 28.54 4.88 -7.20
CA GLY A 899 28.94 4.81 -8.60
C GLY A 899 30.26 4.10 -8.82
N ASN A 900 30.76 3.33 -7.85
CA ASN A 900 31.97 2.53 -8.07
C ASN A 900 31.58 1.22 -8.77
N LEU A 901 32.28 0.88 -9.85
CA LEU A 901 32.19 -0.43 -10.50
C LEU A 901 33.35 -1.29 -10.05
N TRP A 902 33.06 -2.43 -9.41
CA TRP A 902 34.03 -3.34 -8.80
C TRP A 902 34.21 -4.61 -9.63
N ARG A 903 35.41 -5.19 -9.54
CA ARG A 903 35.78 -6.52 -10.01
C ARG A 903 36.50 -7.28 -8.89
N PHE A 904 36.05 -8.50 -8.61
CA PHE A 904 36.66 -9.44 -7.70
C PHE A 904 37.29 -10.58 -8.50
N ASP A 905 38.58 -10.87 -8.30
CA ASP A 905 39.26 -11.97 -8.98
C ASP A 905 39.27 -13.24 -8.12
N LEU A 906 38.53 -14.26 -8.57
CA LEU A 906 38.39 -15.56 -7.90
C LEU A 906 39.16 -16.67 -8.61
N SER A 907 39.94 -16.35 -9.66
CA SER A 907 40.56 -17.36 -10.53
C SER A 907 41.51 -18.33 -9.80
N THR A 908 42.13 -17.88 -8.71
CA THR A 908 43.06 -18.67 -7.88
C THR A 908 42.42 -19.20 -6.59
N LEU A 909 41.16 -18.84 -6.30
CA LEU A 909 40.47 -19.24 -5.09
C LEU A 909 39.96 -20.67 -5.22
N THR A 910 40.26 -21.48 -4.20
CA THR A 910 39.82 -22.86 -4.03
C THR A 910 39.32 -23.05 -2.60
N ARG A 911 38.62 -24.13 -2.31
CA ARG A 911 38.24 -24.46 -0.93
C ARG A 911 39.47 -24.70 -0.06
N ALA A 912 40.52 -25.33 -0.61
CA ALA A 912 41.72 -25.71 0.12
C ALA A 912 42.60 -24.50 0.53
N ASN A 913 42.59 -23.41 -0.25
CA ASN A 913 43.40 -22.21 0.01
C ASN A 913 42.60 -21.02 0.54
N ALA A 914 41.37 -21.22 1.02
CA ALA A 914 40.44 -20.19 1.49
C ALA A 914 41.06 -19.10 2.39
N GLY A 915 41.94 -19.49 3.33
CA GLY A 915 42.64 -18.57 4.25
C GLY A 915 43.91 -17.92 3.69
N ALA A 916 44.52 -18.50 2.65
CA ALA A 916 45.83 -18.08 2.11
C ALA A 916 45.74 -17.44 0.71
N ALA A 917 44.61 -17.56 0.02
CA ALA A 917 44.43 -17.01 -1.32
C ALA A 917 44.48 -15.48 -1.32
N SER A 918 45.34 -14.90 -2.16
CA SER A 918 45.32 -13.48 -2.48
C SER A 918 44.19 -13.21 -3.48
N VAL A 919 43.03 -12.79 -2.96
CA VAL A 919 41.89 -12.35 -3.77
C VAL A 919 42.06 -10.86 -4.06
N THR A 920 42.20 -10.51 -5.34
CA THR A 920 42.36 -9.10 -5.75
C THR A 920 40.98 -8.47 -5.95
N VAL A 921 40.73 -7.35 -5.27
CA VAL A 921 39.55 -6.49 -5.47
C VAL A 921 39.97 -5.24 -6.20
N ARG A 922 39.21 -4.86 -7.24
CA ARG A 922 39.57 -3.77 -8.13
C ARG A 922 38.37 -2.89 -8.41
N GLN A 923 38.50 -1.58 -8.18
CA GLN A 923 37.59 -0.61 -8.75
C GLN A 923 37.99 -0.36 -10.22
N LEU A 924 37.09 -0.66 -11.15
CA LEU A 924 37.28 -0.46 -12.59
C LEU A 924 37.00 0.99 -13.01
N ALA A 925 35.95 1.59 -12.46
CA ALA A 925 35.48 2.93 -12.80
C ALA A 925 34.75 3.61 -11.63
N THR A 926 34.68 4.94 -11.69
CA THR A 926 33.73 5.80 -10.98
C THR A 926 32.75 6.37 -12.00
N LEU A 927 31.49 5.96 -11.93
CA LEU A 927 30.41 6.44 -12.78
C LEU A 927 29.90 7.78 -12.24
N ALA A 928 29.87 8.78 -13.11
CA ALA A 928 29.46 10.14 -12.77
C ALA A 928 28.86 10.82 -14.00
N ASP A 929 27.93 11.75 -13.78
CA ASP A 929 27.32 12.54 -14.85
C ASP A 929 28.29 13.59 -15.43
N GLY A 930 27.81 14.38 -16.40
CA GLY A 930 28.60 15.43 -17.05
C GLY A 930 29.11 16.53 -16.11
N SER A 931 28.53 16.68 -14.90
CA SER A 931 28.95 17.62 -13.87
C SER A 931 29.92 17.01 -12.84
N GLY A 932 30.21 15.72 -12.96
CA GLY A 932 31.10 14.99 -12.05
C GLY A 932 30.40 14.49 -10.78
N VAL A 933 29.06 14.59 -10.69
CA VAL A 933 28.31 14.01 -9.58
C VAL A 933 28.17 12.51 -9.79
N ARG A 934 28.49 11.72 -8.76
CA ARG A 934 28.47 10.25 -8.81
C ARG A 934 27.07 9.73 -9.08
N GLN A 935 26.97 8.73 -9.95
CA GLN A 935 25.70 8.10 -10.33
C GLN A 935 25.58 6.74 -9.63
N PRO A 936 24.54 6.48 -8.83
CA PRO A 936 24.40 5.23 -8.09
C PRO A 936 24.16 4.04 -9.04
N VAL A 937 24.62 2.84 -8.66
CA VAL A 937 24.31 1.61 -9.38
C VAL A 937 23.42 0.72 -8.53
N SER A 938 22.19 0.51 -8.97
CA SER A 938 21.22 -0.40 -8.32
C SER A 938 20.91 -1.66 -9.14
N THR A 939 21.48 -1.77 -10.35
CA THR A 939 21.22 -2.84 -11.32
C THR A 939 22.36 -3.86 -11.36
N ARG A 940 22.04 -5.07 -11.83
CA ARG A 940 23.06 -6.08 -12.11
C ARG A 940 23.90 -5.65 -13.33
N PRO A 941 25.24 -5.64 -13.25
CA PRO A 941 26.06 -5.47 -14.45
C PRO A 941 25.83 -6.63 -15.43
N GLU A 942 25.65 -6.36 -16.72
CA GLU A 942 25.58 -7.39 -17.75
C GLU A 942 26.95 -7.57 -18.41
N LEU A 943 27.32 -8.79 -18.79
CA LEU A 943 28.66 -9.11 -19.28
C LEU A 943 28.60 -9.47 -20.77
N GLY A 944 29.60 -9.07 -21.54
CA GLY A 944 29.71 -9.42 -22.96
C GLY A 944 31.15 -9.57 -23.43
N LEU A 945 31.29 -10.10 -24.66
CA LEU A 945 32.56 -10.24 -25.33
C LEU A 945 32.51 -9.53 -26.69
N VAL A 946 33.31 -8.48 -26.84
CA VAL A 946 33.41 -7.70 -28.09
C VAL A 946 34.83 -7.84 -28.61
N SER A 947 34.99 -8.42 -29.81
CA SER A 947 36.31 -8.59 -30.46
C SER A 947 37.38 -9.21 -29.54
N GLY A 948 37.00 -10.21 -28.74
CA GLY A 948 37.89 -10.88 -27.78
C GLY A 948 38.15 -10.13 -26.47
N SER A 949 37.65 -8.90 -26.34
CA SER A 949 37.72 -8.10 -25.11
C SER A 949 36.47 -8.31 -24.26
N ARG A 950 36.65 -8.43 -22.94
CA ARG A 950 35.53 -8.52 -21.98
C ARG A 950 34.95 -7.13 -21.77
N VAL A 951 33.63 -7.02 -21.78
CA VAL A 951 32.91 -5.75 -21.63
C VAL A 951 31.88 -5.90 -20.53
N VAL A 952 31.81 -4.90 -19.65
CA VAL A 952 30.84 -4.79 -18.56
C VAL A 952 29.87 -3.68 -18.92
N TYR A 953 28.60 -4.04 -19.06
CA TYR A 953 27.49 -3.12 -19.28
C TYR A 953 26.84 -2.78 -17.95
N VAL A 954 26.71 -1.50 -17.62
CA VAL A 954 26.17 -1.06 -16.31
C VAL A 954 25.29 0.16 -16.47
N GLY A 955 24.04 0.04 -16.03
CA GLY A 955 23.07 1.14 -16.02
C GLY A 955 23.03 1.82 -14.66
N THR A 956 22.97 3.16 -14.66
CA THR A 956 22.94 3.94 -13.43
C THR A 956 21.54 4.42 -13.05
N GLY A 957 21.41 4.74 -11.77
CA GLY A 957 20.21 5.21 -11.11
C GLY A 957 19.75 4.25 -10.03
N ARG A 958 18.89 4.76 -9.15
CA ARG A 958 18.27 3.99 -8.06
C ARG A 958 16.80 4.36 -7.92
N TYR A 959 16.03 3.37 -7.50
CA TYR A 959 14.60 3.47 -7.23
C TYR A 959 14.29 2.53 -6.05
N LEU A 960 14.87 2.87 -4.90
CA LEU A 960 14.91 2.06 -3.70
C LEU A 960 14.07 2.67 -2.56
N GLY A 961 13.96 4.00 -2.51
CA GLY A 961 13.18 4.72 -1.50
C GLY A 961 12.47 5.96 -2.05
N ARG A 962 11.73 6.65 -1.17
CA ARG A 962 10.91 7.83 -1.56
C ARG A 962 11.76 9.00 -2.04
N SER A 963 12.93 9.20 -1.46
CA SER A 963 13.90 10.22 -1.87
C SER A 963 14.33 10.10 -3.34
N ASP A 964 14.14 8.93 -3.96
CA ASP A 964 14.47 8.72 -5.36
C ASP A 964 13.43 9.32 -6.31
N LEU A 965 12.17 9.50 -5.86
CA LEU A 965 11.07 10.03 -6.69
C LEU A 965 11.33 11.48 -7.17
N THR A 966 12.06 12.26 -6.37
CA THR A 966 12.32 13.69 -6.65
C THR A 966 13.70 13.94 -7.25
N THR A 967 14.55 12.91 -7.38
CA THR A 967 15.91 13.05 -7.90
C THR A 967 15.89 13.24 -9.42
N SER A 968 16.45 14.35 -9.91
CA SER A 968 16.51 14.71 -11.33
C SER A 968 17.87 14.49 -11.99
N GLN A 969 18.82 13.87 -11.30
CA GLN A 969 20.16 13.59 -11.83
C GLN A 969 20.09 12.78 -13.13
N GLN A 970 20.76 13.27 -14.19
CA GLN A 970 20.90 12.54 -15.44
C GLN A 970 21.62 11.21 -15.20
N GLN A 971 21.00 10.10 -15.60
CA GLN A 971 21.58 8.76 -15.52
C GLN A 971 22.09 8.30 -16.89
N SER A 972 22.84 7.21 -16.89
CA SER A 972 23.55 6.75 -18.08
C SER A 972 23.65 5.21 -18.13
N ILE A 973 23.79 4.65 -19.33
CA ILE A 973 24.28 3.28 -19.55
C ILE A 973 25.73 3.34 -20.03
N TYR A 974 26.58 2.48 -19.49
CA TYR A 974 27.99 2.40 -19.84
C TYR A 974 28.35 1.01 -20.35
N ALA A 975 29.21 0.94 -21.35
CA ALA A 975 29.93 -0.26 -21.76
C ALA A 975 31.43 -0.06 -21.50
N ILE A 976 32.00 -0.85 -20.58
CA ILE A 976 33.37 -0.68 -20.09
C ILE A 976 34.18 -1.94 -20.36
N LYS A 977 35.24 -1.81 -21.16
CA LYS A 977 36.22 -2.87 -21.41
C LYS A 977 36.96 -3.21 -20.13
N ASP A 978 36.98 -4.48 -19.72
CA ASP A 978 37.87 -4.94 -18.65
C ASP A 978 39.24 -5.32 -19.24
N PRO A 979 40.34 -4.65 -18.85
CA PRO A 979 41.66 -4.99 -19.36
C PRO A 979 42.18 -6.35 -18.85
N VAL A 980 41.61 -6.90 -17.77
CA VAL A 980 41.99 -8.16 -17.10
C VAL A 980 43.41 -8.19 -16.50
N THR A 981 44.40 -7.54 -17.11
CA THR A 981 45.84 -7.64 -16.79
C THR A 981 46.37 -6.55 -15.85
N SER A 982 45.63 -5.47 -15.63
CA SER A 982 46.07 -4.38 -14.74
C SER A 982 45.75 -4.71 -13.27
N ASN A 983 46.81 -4.95 -12.48
CA ASN A 983 46.70 -5.26 -11.05
C ASN A 983 47.06 -4.07 -10.14
N THR A 984 47.42 -2.88 -10.67
CA THR A 984 47.75 -1.65 -9.89
C THR A 984 46.99 -0.40 -10.40
N GLY A 985 46.44 0.45 -9.51
CA GLY A 985 45.75 1.73 -9.84
C GLY A 985 44.21 1.71 -9.95
N LEU A 986 43.59 2.78 -10.49
CA LEU A 986 42.20 2.81 -11.00
C LEU A 986 42.29 2.74 -12.54
N PRO A 987 41.83 1.68 -13.23
CA PRO A 987 42.01 1.52 -14.68
C PRO A 987 41.34 2.66 -15.45
N TYR A 988 40.13 3.03 -15.03
CA TYR A 988 39.37 4.14 -15.58
C TYR A 988 38.91 5.01 -14.39
N ALA A 989 39.17 6.32 -14.43
CA ALA A 989 38.65 7.25 -13.43
C ALA A 989 37.13 7.40 -13.61
N SER A 990 36.66 8.41 -14.33
CA SER A 990 35.33 8.40 -14.94
C SER A 990 35.44 8.06 -16.44
N PRO A 991 34.55 7.24 -17.01
CA PRO A 991 34.46 7.07 -18.47
C PRO A 991 34.37 8.40 -19.23
N ARG A 992 33.80 9.45 -18.61
CA ARG A 992 33.69 10.79 -19.19
C ARG A 992 34.98 11.61 -19.14
N SER A 993 35.96 11.23 -18.33
CA SER A 993 37.22 11.98 -18.18
C SER A 993 38.10 11.92 -19.43
N ASN A 994 37.86 10.95 -20.31
CA ASN A 994 38.66 10.76 -21.53
C ASN A 994 37.79 10.40 -22.74
N PRO A 995 36.97 11.35 -23.24
CA PRO A 995 36.09 11.10 -24.37
C PRO A 995 36.87 11.02 -25.68
N CYS A 996 36.38 10.20 -26.61
CA CYS A 996 36.90 10.14 -27.97
C CYS A 996 36.58 11.45 -28.72
N SER A 997 37.46 11.84 -29.64
CA SER A 997 37.31 13.06 -30.44
C SER A 997 37.98 12.90 -31.81
N ALA A 998 37.89 13.89 -32.68
CA ALA A 998 38.61 13.88 -33.96
C ALA A 998 40.14 13.73 -33.79
N SER A 999 40.71 14.16 -32.66
CA SER A 999 42.14 14.06 -32.36
C SER A 999 42.49 12.90 -31.40
N ARG A 1000 41.50 12.14 -30.91
CA ARG A 1000 41.70 11.04 -29.97
C ARG A 1000 40.81 9.85 -30.33
N THR A 1001 41.41 8.88 -31.01
CA THR A 1001 40.76 7.67 -31.55
C THR A 1001 41.10 6.39 -30.78
N THR A 1002 41.99 6.47 -29.79
CA THR A 1002 42.44 5.32 -28.98
C THR A 1002 42.45 5.68 -27.50
N ASN A 1003 42.36 4.66 -26.62
CA ASN A 1003 42.33 4.78 -25.17
C ASN A 1003 41.31 5.80 -24.66
N CYS A 1004 40.11 5.81 -25.24
CA CYS A 1004 39.03 6.76 -24.94
C CYS A 1004 37.68 6.05 -24.88
N PHE A 1005 36.66 6.75 -24.37
CA PHE A 1005 35.26 6.30 -24.41
C PHE A 1005 34.47 7.11 -25.44
N VAL A 1006 33.68 6.42 -26.25
CA VAL A 1006 32.80 7.07 -27.23
C VAL A 1006 31.49 7.47 -26.56
N GLN A 1007 31.10 8.74 -26.65
CA GLN A 1007 29.76 9.17 -26.25
C GLN A 1007 28.79 8.91 -27.41
N GLN A 1008 27.71 8.18 -27.14
CA GLN A 1008 26.56 8.11 -28.03
C GLN A 1008 25.47 9.05 -27.50
N ARG A 1009 24.76 9.68 -28.42
CA ARG A 1009 23.67 10.61 -28.12
C ARG A 1009 22.34 9.92 -28.39
N LEU A 1010 21.64 9.57 -27.31
CA LEU A 1010 20.28 9.08 -27.32
C LEU A 1010 19.32 10.28 -27.42
N SER A 1011 18.25 10.16 -28.21
CA SER A 1011 17.24 11.22 -28.36
C SER A 1011 15.87 10.59 -28.54
N ASP A 1012 14.85 11.14 -27.88
CA ASP A 1012 13.47 10.73 -28.02
C ASP A 1012 12.67 11.70 -28.90
N SER A 1013 11.78 11.15 -29.72
CA SER A 1013 10.80 11.91 -30.48
C SER A 1013 9.49 11.13 -30.51
N ASN A 1014 8.49 11.63 -29.76
CA ASN A 1014 7.16 11.02 -29.65
C ASN A 1014 7.21 9.52 -29.23
N GLY A 1015 8.03 9.18 -28.23
CA GLY A 1015 8.11 7.82 -27.71
C GLY A 1015 8.91 6.85 -28.58
N LYS A 1016 9.69 7.34 -29.55
CA LYS A 1016 10.65 6.58 -30.34
C LYS A 1016 12.05 7.15 -30.18
N ARG A 1017 13.00 6.28 -29.83
CA ARG A 1017 14.39 6.66 -29.58
C ARG A 1017 15.30 6.39 -30.76
N THR A 1018 16.23 7.30 -30.98
CA THR A 1018 17.34 7.17 -31.93
C THR A 1018 18.68 7.40 -31.23
N ALA A 1019 19.73 6.72 -31.66
CA ALA A 1019 21.09 6.92 -31.16
C ALA A 1019 22.03 7.35 -32.29
N THR A 1020 22.88 8.33 -32.02
CA THR A 1020 23.90 8.83 -32.96
C THR A 1020 25.26 8.92 -32.29
N SER A 1021 26.34 8.79 -33.07
CA SER A 1021 27.68 8.92 -32.52
C SER A 1021 28.19 10.35 -32.51
N THR A 1022 28.89 10.72 -31.44
CA THR A 1022 29.60 12.01 -31.34
C THR A 1022 30.88 12.08 -32.18
N VAL A 1023 31.32 10.93 -32.73
CA VAL A 1023 32.50 10.81 -33.59
C VAL A 1023 32.12 10.26 -34.98
N SER A 1024 32.94 10.53 -35.99
CA SER A 1024 32.68 10.14 -37.39
C SER A 1024 33.26 8.78 -37.80
N TYR A 1025 33.91 8.07 -36.87
CA TYR A 1025 34.57 6.78 -37.10
C TYR A 1025 33.95 5.70 -36.20
N PRO A 1026 34.06 4.40 -36.57
CA PRO A 1026 33.39 3.32 -35.83
C PRO A 1026 33.96 3.11 -34.43
N VAL A 1027 33.11 2.62 -33.52
CA VAL A 1027 33.53 2.15 -32.19
C VAL A 1027 34.35 0.88 -32.33
N ASP A 1028 35.57 0.86 -31.79
CA ASP A 1028 36.48 -0.28 -31.87
C ASP A 1028 37.08 -0.64 -30.50
N PHE A 1029 36.62 -1.73 -29.90
CA PHE A 1029 37.10 -2.24 -28.62
C PHE A 1029 38.56 -2.75 -28.67
N SER A 1030 39.21 -2.86 -29.83
CA SER A 1030 40.64 -3.17 -29.91
C SER A 1030 41.48 -1.99 -29.40
N SER A 1031 41.04 -0.76 -29.67
CA SER A 1031 41.78 0.48 -29.43
C SER A 1031 41.10 1.42 -28.43
N MET A 1032 39.79 1.30 -28.23
CA MET A 1032 38.98 2.11 -27.32
C MET A 1032 38.66 1.36 -26.01
N HIS A 1033 38.20 2.09 -24.99
CA HIS A 1033 37.82 1.55 -23.68
C HIS A 1033 36.33 1.23 -23.58
N GLY A 1034 35.51 1.72 -24.51
CA GLY A 1034 34.09 1.41 -24.61
C GLY A 1034 33.26 2.63 -25.00
N TRP A 1035 32.00 2.65 -24.59
CA TRP A 1035 31.05 3.71 -24.93
C TRP A 1035 30.09 4.01 -23.77
N PHE A 1036 29.42 5.15 -23.81
CA PHE A 1036 28.35 5.50 -22.88
C PHE A 1036 27.23 6.30 -23.55
N GLU A 1037 26.03 6.18 -23.01
CA GLU A 1037 24.83 6.92 -23.43
C GLU A 1037 24.22 7.62 -22.23
N ASP A 1038 23.88 8.90 -22.38
CA ASP A 1038 23.07 9.64 -21.43
C ASP A 1038 21.58 9.43 -21.72
N LEU A 1039 20.81 9.16 -20.67
CA LEU A 1039 19.36 9.08 -20.78
C LEU A 1039 18.79 10.49 -21.08
N PRO A 1040 17.89 10.61 -22.08
CA PRO A 1040 17.46 11.90 -22.59
C PRO A 1040 16.45 12.61 -21.67
N GLU A 1041 15.65 11.86 -20.90
CA GLU A 1041 14.58 12.45 -20.09
C GLU A 1041 15.05 12.80 -18.67
N THR A 1042 14.46 13.87 -18.10
CA THR A 1042 14.77 14.29 -16.73
C THR A 1042 14.30 13.24 -15.73
N ALA A 1043 15.10 12.96 -14.69
CA ALA A 1043 14.82 11.94 -13.67
C ALA A 1043 14.76 10.48 -14.18
N GLU A 1044 14.99 10.25 -15.47
CA GLU A 1044 15.08 8.93 -16.06
C GLU A 1044 16.24 8.14 -15.47
N ARG A 1045 16.02 6.84 -15.23
CA ARG A 1045 16.99 5.95 -14.62
C ARG A 1045 16.87 4.51 -15.08
N ILE A 1046 17.98 3.79 -15.03
CA ILE A 1046 18.00 2.34 -15.23
C ILE A 1046 18.06 1.71 -13.84
N ASN A 1047 16.89 1.38 -13.29
CA ASN A 1047 16.72 0.68 -12.01
C ASN A 1047 16.34 -0.80 -12.18
N THR A 1048 16.33 -1.30 -13.42
CA THR A 1048 16.04 -2.69 -13.75
C THR A 1048 17.23 -3.35 -14.45
N ASP A 1049 17.41 -4.66 -14.27
CA ASP A 1049 18.59 -5.37 -14.77
C ASP A 1049 18.64 -5.36 -16.32
N PRO A 1050 19.72 -4.87 -16.96
CA PRO A 1050 19.93 -5.03 -18.39
C PRO A 1050 20.15 -6.51 -18.76
N THR A 1051 19.87 -6.87 -20.01
CA THR A 1051 20.06 -8.22 -20.55
C THR A 1051 20.61 -8.16 -21.97
N LEU A 1052 21.56 -9.05 -22.30
CA LEU A 1052 22.12 -9.15 -23.64
C LEU A 1052 21.60 -10.39 -24.39
N GLN A 1053 21.15 -10.20 -25.62
CA GLN A 1053 20.60 -11.26 -26.48
C GLN A 1053 21.06 -11.08 -27.93
N LEU A 1054 21.77 -12.07 -28.48
CA LEU A 1054 22.14 -12.15 -29.91
C LEU A 1054 22.68 -10.81 -30.48
N GLY A 1055 23.61 -10.19 -29.76
CA GLY A 1055 24.27 -8.92 -30.11
C GLY A 1055 23.46 -7.64 -29.83
N THR A 1056 22.28 -7.78 -29.22
CA THR A 1056 21.46 -6.65 -28.75
C THR A 1056 21.53 -6.55 -27.24
N LEU A 1057 21.86 -5.36 -26.71
CA LEU A 1057 21.74 -5.02 -25.31
C LEU A 1057 20.36 -4.40 -25.06
N VAL A 1058 19.54 -5.06 -24.24
CA VAL A 1058 18.19 -4.62 -23.88
C VAL A 1058 18.17 -4.10 -22.45
N TYR A 1059 17.57 -2.94 -22.23
CA TYR A 1059 17.40 -2.36 -20.91
C TYR A 1059 16.11 -1.55 -20.81
N VAL A 1060 15.45 -1.62 -19.65
CA VAL A 1060 14.26 -0.81 -19.36
C VAL A 1060 14.68 0.36 -18.50
N SER A 1061 14.32 1.56 -18.94
CA SER A 1061 14.50 2.79 -18.17
C SER A 1061 13.15 3.32 -17.70
N ASN A 1062 13.13 3.82 -16.48
CA ASN A 1062 11.93 4.33 -15.81
C ASN A 1062 12.12 5.81 -15.48
N ILE A 1063 11.04 6.57 -15.58
CA ILE A 1063 10.94 7.98 -15.21
C ILE A 1063 9.90 8.03 -14.10
N PRO A 1064 10.31 8.02 -12.83
CA PRO A 1064 9.34 8.13 -11.74
C PRO A 1064 8.60 9.48 -11.82
N SER A 1065 7.29 9.49 -11.58
CA SER A 1065 6.56 10.73 -11.36
C SER A 1065 7.06 11.36 -10.05
N GLY A 1066 7.56 12.59 -10.12
CA GLY A 1066 7.92 13.34 -8.92
C GLY A 1066 6.69 13.81 -8.15
N ASP A 1067 6.88 14.34 -6.95
CA ASP A 1067 5.80 14.87 -6.08
C ASP A 1067 4.94 15.98 -6.73
N ALA A 1068 5.36 16.52 -7.88
CA ALA A 1068 4.61 17.52 -8.64
C ALA A 1068 3.51 16.93 -9.54
N ASP A 1069 3.55 15.63 -9.83
CA ASP A 1069 2.61 14.95 -10.74
C ASP A 1069 2.02 13.69 -10.08
N VAL A 1070 1.56 13.87 -8.84
CA VAL A 1070 0.93 12.87 -7.96
C VAL A 1070 -0.35 12.23 -8.51
N CYS A 1071 -0.73 12.63 -9.72
CA CYS A 1071 -1.96 12.29 -10.41
C CYS A 1071 -1.80 11.34 -11.58
N THR A 1072 -0.57 11.01 -11.93
CA THR A 1072 -0.26 9.95 -12.87
C THR A 1072 0.30 8.78 -12.08
N GLU A 1073 -0.40 7.65 -12.12
CA GLU A 1073 0.14 6.40 -11.61
C GLU A 1073 1.49 6.14 -12.29
N GLY A 1074 2.50 5.80 -11.49
CA GLY A 1074 3.70 5.10 -11.93
C GLY A 1074 4.70 5.81 -12.86
N GLY A 1075 4.54 7.08 -13.25
CA GLY A 1075 5.53 7.75 -14.10
C GLY A 1075 5.53 7.24 -15.55
N SER A 1076 6.68 7.09 -16.20
CA SER A 1076 6.78 6.57 -17.57
C SER A 1076 7.93 5.58 -17.74
N SER A 1077 7.91 4.77 -18.79
CA SER A 1077 8.95 3.76 -19.03
C SER A 1077 9.25 3.52 -20.50
N TYR A 1078 10.50 3.21 -20.81
CA TYR A 1078 10.98 2.88 -22.16
C TYR A 1078 11.67 1.51 -22.19
N LEU A 1079 11.46 0.78 -23.28
CA LEU A 1079 12.27 -0.36 -23.66
C LEU A 1079 13.35 0.11 -24.62
N ASN A 1080 14.61 -0.04 -24.27
CA ASN A 1080 15.75 0.31 -25.11
C ASN A 1080 16.46 -0.96 -25.59
N TYR A 1081 16.93 -0.96 -26.83
CA TYR A 1081 17.62 -2.06 -27.49
C TYR A 1081 18.69 -1.50 -28.45
N VAL A 1082 19.95 -1.55 -28.01
CA VAL A 1082 21.10 -1.05 -28.78
C VAL A 1082 22.02 -2.19 -29.19
N ASP A 1083 22.80 -1.99 -30.25
CA ASP A 1083 23.90 -2.90 -30.58
C ASP A 1083 24.94 -2.87 -29.45
N PHE A 1084 25.22 -4.04 -28.86
CA PHE A 1084 26.07 -4.13 -27.67
C PHE A 1084 27.52 -3.67 -27.90
N ALA A 1085 28.01 -3.74 -29.14
CA ALA A 1085 29.39 -3.38 -29.48
C ALA A 1085 29.54 -1.88 -29.76
N THR A 1086 28.46 -1.17 -30.08
CA THR A 1086 28.53 0.23 -30.51
C THR A 1086 27.69 1.19 -29.67
N GLY A 1087 26.62 0.75 -29.01
CA GLY A 1087 25.64 1.66 -28.39
C GLY A 1087 24.79 2.42 -29.42
N LEU A 1088 24.68 1.85 -30.63
CA LEU A 1088 23.92 2.45 -31.74
C LEU A 1088 22.79 1.50 -32.18
N GLN A 1089 22.16 1.84 -33.29
CA GLN A 1089 21.06 1.07 -33.86
C GLN A 1089 21.47 -0.35 -34.24
N VAL A 1090 20.67 -1.33 -33.79
CA VAL A 1090 20.77 -2.72 -34.24
C VAL A 1090 20.41 -2.79 -35.74
N SER A 1091 21.23 -3.48 -36.52
CA SER A 1091 21.01 -3.61 -37.97
C SER A 1091 19.60 -4.10 -38.31
N GLY A 1092 18.90 -3.41 -39.21
CA GLY A 1092 17.52 -3.73 -39.60
C GLY A 1092 16.43 -3.20 -38.68
N SER A 1093 16.78 -2.60 -37.53
CA SER A 1093 15.83 -1.87 -36.67
C SER A 1093 15.61 -0.44 -37.19
N PRO A 1094 14.40 0.13 -37.10
CA PRO A 1094 14.14 1.55 -37.42
C PRO A 1094 14.44 2.50 -36.26
N ASP A 1095 14.60 2.00 -35.03
CA ASP A 1095 14.81 2.76 -33.80
C ASP A 1095 15.72 1.99 -32.82
N VAL A 1096 16.04 2.61 -31.67
CA VAL A 1096 16.86 2.00 -30.59
C VAL A 1096 16.09 1.86 -29.28
N GLY A 1097 14.82 2.25 -29.26
CA GLY A 1097 13.96 2.14 -28.11
C GLY A 1097 12.58 2.71 -28.36
N THR A 1098 11.61 2.26 -27.57
CA THR A 1098 10.20 2.64 -27.67
C THR A 1098 9.61 2.87 -26.29
N LEU A 1099 8.65 3.79 -26.20
CA LEU A 1099 7.87 4.02 -25.00
C LEU A 1099 7.01 2.78 -24.72
N LEU A 1100 7.15 2.22 -23.50
CA LEU A 1100 6.35 1.11 -23.02
C LEU A 1100 5.04 1.60 -22.39
N SER A 1101 5.13 2.63 -21.56
CA SER A 1101 3.98 3.24 -20.91
C SER A 1101 4.24 4.72 -20.62
N ASP A 1102 3.24 5.55 -20.87
CA ASP A 1102 3.18 6.96 -20.49
C ASP A 1102 2.59 7.17 -19.08
N LYS A 1103 2.11 6.11 -18.44
CA LYS A 1103 1.37 6.10 -17.17
C LYS A 1103 1.87 4.98 -16.23
N GLY A 1104 3.13 4.59 -16.38
CA GLY A 1104 3.67 3.55 -15.54
C GLY A 1104 5.15 3.24 -15.72
N THR A 1105 5.77 2.85 -14.62
CA THR A 1105 7.09 2.24 -14.57
C THR A 1105 6.96 0.78 -14.98
N SER A 1106 8.02 0.22 -15.55
CA SER A 1106 8.05 -1.15 -16.03
C SER A 1106 9.13 -1.99 -15.34
N SER A 1107 8.87 -3.29 -15.23
CA SER A 1107 9.84 -4.30 -14.79
C SER A 1107 11.00 -4.45 -15.77
N ALA A 1108 12.07 -5.15 -15.34
CA ALA A 1108 13.09 -5.65 -16.26
C ALA A 1108 12.45 -6.49 -17.38
N ALA A 1109 13.04 -6.45 -18.58
CA ALA A 1109 12.58 -7.25 -19.70
C ALA A 1109 12.95 -8.74 -19.50
N GLY A 1110 11.96 -9.62 -19.50
CA GLY A 1110 12.16 -11.04 -19.69
C GLY A 1110 12.36 -11.34 -21.16
N LEU A 1111 13.56 -11.75 -21.57
CA LEU A 1111 13.82 -12.11 -22.97
C LEU A 1111 13.59 -13.60 -23.20
N ALA A 1112 13.02 -13.92 -24.36
CA ALA A 1112 12.88 -15.30 -24.81
C ALA A 1112 12.91 -15.40 -26.34
N MET A 1113 13.32 -16.57 -26.84
CA MET A 1113 13.37 -16.87 -28.27
C MET A 1113 12.17 -17.69 -28.68
N THR A 1114 11.39 -17.19 -29.63
CA THR A 1114 10.30 -17.94 -30.26
C THR A 1114 10.85 -19.13 -31.06
N THR A 1115 10.00 -20.13 -31.30
CA THR A 1115 10.32 -21.28 -32.17
C THR A 1115 10.60 -20.89 -33.62
N GLN A 1116 10.21 -19.68 -34.03
CA GLN A 1116 10.54 -19.08 -35.34
C GLN A 1116 11.88 -18.33 -35.35
N GLY A 1117 12.62 -18.32 -34.24
CA GLY A 1117 13.92 -17.65 -34.15
C GLY A 1117 13.85 -16.13 -33.90
N ASN A 1118 12.68 -15.58 -33.60
CA ASN A 1118 12.53 -14.17 -33.21
C ASN A 1118 12.75 -13.98 -31.70
N ALA A 1119 13.50 -12.95 -31.31
CA ALA A 1119 13.61 -12.53 -29.92
C ALA A 1119 12.42 -11.64 -29.52
N VAL A 1120 11.83 -11.91 -28.35
CA VAL A 1120 10.74 -11.13 -27.76
C VAL A 1120 11.06 -10.75 -26.31
N ALA A 1121 10.59 -9.58 -25.89
CA ALA A 1121 10.70 -9.05 -24.54
C ALA A 1121 9.33 -8.99 -23.86
N TYR A 1122 9.24 -9.52 -22.66
CA TYR A 1122 8.09 -9.39 -21.76
C TYR A 1122 8.40 -8.34 -20.69
N THR A 1123 7.59 -7.29 -20.62
CA THR A 1123 7.69 -6.25 -19.60
C THR A 1123 6.34 -6.07 -18.91
N ARG A 1124 6.35 -5.86 -17.59
CA ARG A 1124 5.13 -5.60 -16.80
C ARG A 1124 5.12 -4.14 -16.36
N GLY A 1125 4.05 -3.43 -16.71
CA GLY A 1125 3.84 -2.02 -16.35
C GLY A 1125 3.10 -1.89 -15.03
N SER A 1126 3.35 -0.81 -14.27
CA SER A 1126 2.79 -0.54 -12.94
C SER A 1126 1.25 -0.56 -12.86
N ASP A 1127 0.59 -0.41 -13.99
CA ASP A 1127 -0.86 -0.53 -14.23
C ASP A 1127 -1.39 -1.97 -14.30
N GLY A 1128 -0.52 -2.97 -14.07
CA GLY A 1128 -0.86 -4.40 -14.15
C GLY A 1128 -0.79 -4.99 -15.56
N SER A 1129 -0.50 -4.17 -16.58
CA SER A 1129 -0.42 -4.61 -17.98
C SER A 1129 0.84 -5.44 -18.26
N THR A 1130 0.78 -6.25 -19.33
CA THR A 1130 1.97 -6.93 -19.89
C THR A 1130 2.16 -6.48 -21.32
N ALA A 1131 3.33 -5.92 -21.62
CA ALA A 1131 3.73 -5.66 -22.98
C ALA A 1131 4.63 -6.79 -23.49
N VAL A 1132 4.38 -7.20 -24.74
CA VAL A 1132 5.22 -8.13 -25.49
C VAL A 1132 5.78 -7.38 -26.68
N SER A 1133 7.09 -7.12 -26.67
CA SER A 1133 7.78 -6.33 -27.69
C SER A 1133 8.75 -7.20 -28.49
N LYS A 1134 8.80 -7.00 -29.81
CA LYS A 1134 9.84 -7.62 -30.64
C LYS A 1134 11.18 -6.97 -30.35
N VAL A 1135 12.23 -7.77 -30.19
CA VAL A 1135 13.60 -7.29 -29.98
C VAL A 1135 14.40 -7.53 -31.26
N PRO A 1136 14.94 -6.47 -31.88
CA PRO A 1136 15.85 -6.63 -33.01
C PRO A 1136 17.10 -7.42 -32.61
N THR A 1137 17.64 -8.24 -33.53
CA THR A 1137 18.86 -9.02 -33.32
C THR A 1137 19.80 -8.90 -34.51
N VAL A 1138 21.12 -8.96 -34.30
CA VAL A 1138 22.06 -8.95 -35.43
C VAL A 1138 22.09 -10.32 -36.13
N SER A 1139 22.01 -10.31 -37.46
CA SER A 1139 22.05 -11.50 -38.30
C SER A 1139 23.50 -12.00 -38.49
N VAL A 1140 24.13 -12.57 -37.45
CA VAL A 1140 25.47 -13.20 -37.55
C VAL A 1140 25.58 -14.44 -36.65
N PRO A 1141 26.13 -15.58 -37.14
CA PRO A 1141 26.37 -16.76 -36.33
C PRO A 1141 27.53 -16.51 -35.36
N THR A 1142 27.25 -16.29 -34.08
CA THR A 1142 28.28 -16.22 -33.04
C THR A 1142 28.06 -17.32 -32.00
N ARG A 1143 29.15 -18.03 -31.69
CA ARG A 1143 29.21 -19.19 -30.79
C ARG A 1143 28.54 -18.88 -29.46
N THR A 1144 27.60 -19.74 -29.06
CA THR A 1144 26.88 -19.68 -27.77
C THR A 1144 27.83 -19.64 -26.58
N ARG A 1145 27.67 -18.65 -25.70
CA ARG A 1145 28.31 -18.56 -24.38
C ARG A 1145 27.31 -18.01 -23.36
N ARG A 1146 27.41 -18.47 -22.12
CA ARG A 1146 26.58 -18.05 -20.98
C ARG A 1146 27.13 -16.73 -20.44
N LEU A 1147 26.33 -15.67 -20.55
CA LEU A 1147 26.73 -14.31 -20.16
C LEU A 1147 26.03 -13.84 -18.87
N SER A 1148 25.10 -14.63 -18.32
CA SER A 1148 24.50 -14.45 -16.99
C SER A 1148 24.06 -15.79 -16.36
N TRP A 1149 23.53 -15.77 -15.13
CA TRP A 1149 22.97 -16.97 -14.48
C TRP A 1149 21.82 -17.61 -15.27
N ARG A 1150 21.19 -16.85 -16.19
CA ARG A 1150 20.21 -17.34 -17.15
C ARG A 1150 20.88 -18.02 -18.34
N GLU A 1151 20.56 -19.30 -18.54
CA GLU A 1151 20.83 -20.04 -19.77
C GLU A 1151 19.80 -19.61 -20.82
N LEU A 1152 20.25 -19.02 -21.93
CA LEU A 1152 19.39 -18.76 -23.09
C LEU A 1152 19.59 -19.91 -24.08
N ILE A 1153 18.54 -20.72 -24.20
CA ILE A 1153 18.49 -21.93 -25.03
C ILE A 1153 18.58 -21.52 -26.50
N THR A 1154 19.51 -22.11 -27.24
CA THR A 1154 19.43 -22.24 -28.70
C THR A 1154 19.50 -23.72 -29.03
N GLY A 1155 18.50 -24.21 -29.76
CA GLY A 1155 18.46 -25.55 -30.35
C GLY A 1155 17.77 -26.63 -29.51
N GLN A 1156 16.48 -26.83 -29.78
CA GLN A 1156 15.98 -28.15 -30.12
C GLN A 1156 15.32 -28.07 -31.50
#